data_AF-A0A1Q7X7E0-F1
#
_entry.id   AF-A0A1Q7X7E0-F1
#
_cell.length_a   1.000
_cell.length_b   1.000
_cell.length_c   1.000
_cell.angle_alpha   90.00
_cell.angle_beta   90.00
_cell.angle_gamma   90.00
#
_symmetry.space_group_name_H-M   'P 1'
#
loop_
_entity.id
_entity.type
_entity.pdbx_description
1 polymer ?
#
loop_
_entity_poly.entity_id
_entity_poly.type
_entity_poly.pdbx_seq_one_letter_code
_entity_poly.pdbx_strand_id
1 'polypeptide(L)'
;MRDLREWLERVERLGMLHRVAGEVDRNEEMSAITYLAGQSVDAPALLFERIKGYPRGFRALWNLLGSSVARTAIALGEAPDLGVVDLVQRVRTKLARSIPPVLIDATEAPVNANHMMGAEVDLARFPAPRHWPGDGGRYIGTADAVITRDPDGGWLNVGTYRQMVQGRAQVGLYLSPGKDARLHIERYWARNEPCEVVAVWGVDPAMLMAGSQTFPKNVSEIDFIGGLVGHPVELVKGQVVSLPYPARAEIVMEGVIPPNSQKLEGPFGEFTGYYGRPEDLAFLVEVKAIHYRDDPILTNALMADYPASEQGMFFAVARSARIWTDLDRLGVPGIKGVYAHPAAAGGFGMTVVSLEQRYAGHAPQALALAAQVPGGAYFTKWIIAVDEDVDPANMNQVIWAMATRCNPVEDLDILRQTWSTWLDPTQNPPEERPYGSKALVNACMEHRYLKQFSKRTKVRRSVYDRRRGGPRMIHLLILGVALLARVLVAEAQLPKQVTLATNPPGTTYYAVASGLAKVVSGAAGFQMVVQPYTGTSTMLPLLNSGEVDFGLVNAVDLGLAYRGAGFKIGGRNPYPHAPNLRLAMRGSPLMVGLLVRKDSPIRSVHEIKGKRMTGEYPAHLAVWYNMFGHLSSAGLTWNDVKVVPVPAVNDGVDALVQGRADVSQHAFGSAKVKEADSAVGVRYLSIDCSPQGEKRLRTAVPGYYPRWVKAGAATGVVEDTCFIAYDSYLVVAKSLPDPVVEAGLKALWDNESQLGPIHPMLKEWTRDRAVGTDVTLPYHSAAIRFYKERGAWTPEADQVQQKLL
;
A
#
# COMPACT_ATOMS: atom_id res chain seq x y z
N MET A 1 0.38 -17.00 10.46
CA MET A 1 1.49 -17.97 10.28
C MET A 1 2.60 -17.38 11.10
N ARG A 2 3.03 -18.07 12.14
CA ARG A 2 3.83 -17.45 13.20
C ARG A 2 5.33 -17.70 13.09
N ASP A 3 5.78 -18.70 12.33
CA ASP A 3 7.20 -19.01 12.09
C ASP A 3 7.40 -19.91 10.86
N LEU A 4 8.68 -20.22 10.59
CA LEU A 4 9.12 -21.14 9.55
C LEU A 4 8.51 -22.54 9.68
N ARG A 5 8.35 -23.07 10.90
CA ARG A 5 7.79 -24.43 11.11
C ARG A 5 6.32 -24.49 10.72
N GLU A 6 5.51 -23.50 11.09
CA GLU A 6 4.11 -23.42 10.63
C GLU A 6 4.00 -23.24 9.11
N TRP A 7 4.94 -22.51 8.50
CA TRP A 7 5.02 -22.39 7.04
C TRP A 7 5.30 -23.76 6.40
N LEU A 8 6.30 -24.49 6.91
CA LEU A 8 6.65 -25.84 6.42
C LEU A 8 5.46 -26.80 6.48
N GLU A 9 4.72 -26.82 7.60
CA GLU A 9 3.52 -27.67 7.74
C GLU A 9 2.43 -27.35 6.72
N ARG A 10 2.28 -26.08 6.33
CA ARG A 10 1.30 -25.67 5.31
C ARG A 10 1.75 -26.08 3.92
N VAL A 11 3.03 -25.83 3.60
CA VAL A 11 3.62 -26.18 2.30
C VAL A 11 3.63 -27.71 2.11
N GLU A 12 3.94 -28.47 3.15
CA GLU A 12 3.91 -29.94 3.14
C GLU A 12 2.50 -30.50 2.92
N ARG A 13 1.49 -29.97 3.62
CA ARG A 13 0.08 -30.37 3.42
C ARG A 13 -0.42 -30.14 1.99
N LEU A 14 0.18 -29.20 1.28
CA LEU A 14 -0.15 -28.89 -0.11
C LEU A 14 0.76 -29.62 -1.11
N GLY A 15 1.63 -30.51 -0.65
CA GLY A 15 2.52 -31.30 -1.51
C GLY A 15 3.66 -30.48 -2.15
N MET A 16 3.96 -29.30 -1.61
CA MET A 16 4.97 -28.38 -2.14
C MET A 16 6.32 -28.44 -1.39
N LEU A 17 6.47 -29.39 -0.47
CA LEU A 17 7.71 -29.69 0.24
C LEU A 17 8.19 -31.09 -0.15
N HIS A 18 9.46 -31.22 -0.46
CA HIS A 18 10.12 -32.51 -0.61
C HIS A 18 11.18 -32.69 0.48
N ARG A 19 11.08 -33.78 1.23
CA ARG A 19 12.04 -34.17 2.26
C ARG A 19 13.09 -35.07 1.65
N VAL A 20 14.34 -34.61 1.66
CA VAL A 20 15.48 -35.37 1.14
C VAL A 20 16.06 -36.20 2.30
N ALA A 21 15.67 -37.48 2.35
CA ALA A 21 16.07 -38.41 3.40
C ALA A 21 17.45 -39.06 3.17
N GLY A 22 17.97 -39.02 1.94
CA GLY A 22 19.32 -39.48 1.62
C GLY A 22 20.39 -38.61 2.28
N GLU A 23 21.55 -39.20 2.58
CA GLU A 23 22.69 -38.44 3.06
C GLU A 23 23.27 -37.59 1.93
N VAL A 24 23.48 -36.30 2.19
CA VAL A 24 24.00 -35.32 1.21
C VAL A 24 25.17 -34.52 1.80
N ASP A 25 26.12 -34.15 0.95
CA ASP A 25 27.23 -33.26 1.29
C ASP A 25 26.79 -31.78 1.18
N ARG A 26 27.30 -30.96 2.09
CA ARG A 26 27.06 -29.51 2.09
C ARG A 26 27.89 -28.76 1.05
N ASN A 27 28.94 -29.38 0.55
CA ASN A 27 29.77 -28.79 -0.49
C ASN A 27 29.16 -29.18 -1.83
N GLU A 28 28.47 -28.22 -2.46
CA GLU A 28 27.92 -28.29 -3.81
C GLU A 28 26.78 -29.29 -4.04
N GLU A 29 26.71 -30.43 -3.34
CA GLU A 29 25.69 -31.47 -3.59
C GLU A 29 24.27 -31.01 -3.24
N MET A 30 24.05 -30.38 -2.06
CA MET A 30 22.75 -29.75 -1.74
C MET A 30 22.35 -28.69 -2.80
N SER A 31 23.32 -27.91 -3.28
CA SER A 31 23.09 -26.91 -4.33
C SER A 31 22.72 -27.57 -5.65
N ALA A 32 23.43 -28.63 -6.05
CA ALA A 32 23.18 -29.36 -7.29
C ALA A 32 21.78 -29.98 -7.29
N ILE A 33 21.37 -30.61 -6.19
CA ILE A 33 20.02 -31.15 -6.04
C ILE A 33 18.98 -30.02 -6.14
N THR A 34 19.21 -28.90 -5.46
CA THR A 34 18.32 -27.73 -5.52
C THR A 34 18.25 -27.14 -6.92
N TYR A 35 19.39 -27.02 -7.60
CA TYR A 35 19.51 -26.49 -8.95
C TYR A 35 18.77 -27.36 -9.97
N LEU A 36 18.97 -28.68 -9.91
CA LEU A 36 18.32 -29.65 -10.79
C LEU A 36 16.81 -29.71 -10.55
N ALA A 37 16.37 -29.70 -9.29
CA ALA A 37 14.96 -29.61 -8.95
C ALA A 37 14.33 -28.28 -9.42
N GLY A 38 15.08 -27.18 -9.27
CA GLY A 38 14.70 -25.82 -9.60
C GLY A 38 14.63 -25.49 -11.11
N GLN A 39 14.92 -26.46 -12.00
CA GLN A 39 14.76 -26.29 -13.45
C GLN A 39 13.30 -26.22 -13.91
N SER A 40 12.34 -26.35 -12.99
CA SER A 40 10.91 -26.18 -13.25
C SER A 40 10.32 -25.08 -12.36
N VAL A 41 9.41 -24.29 -12.93
CA VAL A 41 8.55 -23.40 -12.14
C VAL A 41 7.71 -24.28 -11.20
N ASP A 42 7.49 -23.79 -9.98
CA ASP A 42 6.83 -24.49 -8.88
C ASP A 42 7.56 -25.73 -8.35
N ALA A 43 8.87 -25.85 -8.61
CA ALA A 43 9.73 -26.83 -7.94
C ALA A 43 9.52 -26.77 -6.40
N PRO A 44 9.46 -27.93 -5.71
CA PRO A 44 9.16 -27.96 -4.28
C PRO A 44 10.27 -27.29 -3.46
N ALA A 45 9.92 -26.80 -2.28
CA ALA A 45 10.92 -26.51 -1.25
C ALA A 45 11.61 -27.82 -0.86
N LEU A 46 12.91 -27.76 -0.57
CA LEU A 46 13.72 -28.94 -0.25
C LEU A 46 14.19 -28.88 1.19
N LEU A 47 13.79 -29.85 1.99
CA LEU A 47 14.29 -30.03 3.36
C LEU A 47 15.26 -31.20 3.40
N PHE A 48 16.55 -30.91 3.55
CA PHE A 48 17.59 -31.92 3.71
C PHE A 48 17.66 -32.38 5.15
N GLU A 49 17.40 -33.67 5.37
CA GLU A 49 17.26 -34.24 6.73
C GLU A 49 18.53 -34.94 7.23
N ARG A 50 19.44 -35.30 6.32
CA ARG A 50 20.70 -35.98 6.63
C ARG A 50 21.85 -35.32 5.89
N ILE A 51 22.61 -34.51 6.60
CA ILE A 51 23.77 -33.83 6.04
C ILE A 51 25.03 -34.50 6.57
N LYS A 52 25.90 -34.91 5.66
CA LYS A 52 27.13 -35.65 5.97
C LYS A 52 27.99 -34.92 7.00
N GLY A 53 28.36 -35.62 8.06
CA GLY A 53 29.17 -35.06 9.15
C GLY A 53 28.40 -34.23 10.19
N TYR A 54 27.07 -34.16 10.10
CA TYR A 54 26.22 -33.45 11.05
C TYR A 54 25.30 -34.40 11.84
N PRO A 55 24.97 -34.08 13.10
CA PRO A 55 24.01 -34.86 13.87
C PRO A 55 22.65 -34.90 13.18
N ARG A 56 21.90 -36.00 13.37
CA ARG A 56 20.48 -36.03 12.98
C ARG A 56 19.73 -34.88 13.65
N GLY A 57 18.80 -34.27 12.92
CA GLY A 57 18.06 -33.10 13.37
C GLY A 57 18.60 -31.77 12.86
N PHE A 58 19.90 -31.68 12.55
CA PHE A 58 20.50 -30.51 11.91
C PHE A 58 20.18 -30.52 10.42
N ARG A 59 19.23 -29.66 10.04
CA ARG A 59 18.59 -29.67 8.72
C ARG A 59 18.94 -28.41 7.93
N ALA A 60 18.76 -28.49 6.62
CA ALA A 60 18.86 -27.33 5.74
C ALA A 60 17.63 -27.23 4.85
N LEU A 61 17.05 -26.03 4.77
CA LEU A 61 15.91 -25.71 3.91
C LEU A 61 16.37 -24.84 2.73
N TRP A 62 15.99 -25.24 1.53
CA TRP A 62 16.33 -24.60 0.26
C TRP A 62 15.08 -24.41 -0.61
N ASN A 63 15.15 -23.50 -1.59
CA ASN A 63 14.05 -23.18 -2.52
C ASN A 63 12.76 -22.77 -1.79
N LEU A 64 12.89 -21.88 -0.79
CA LEU A 64 11.79 -21.48 0.09
C LEU A 64 10.68 -20.82 -0.73
N LEU A 65 11.02 -19.78 -1.46
CA LEU A 65 10.10 -18.94 -2.23
C LEU A 65 10.42 -18.94 -3.73
N GLY A 66 11.67 -19.20 -4.13
CA GLY A 66 12.23 -18.76 -5.41
C GLY A 66 11.54 -19.19 -6.70
N SER A 67 10.91 -20.35 -6.70
CA SER A 67 10.25 -20.89 -7.90
C SER A 67 8.72 -20.90 -7.82
N SER A 68 8.10 -20.41 -6.75
CA SER A 68 6.64 -20.61 -6.55
C SER A 68 5.86 -19.38 -6.08
N VAL A 69 4.84 -19.02 -6.86
CA VAL A 69 3.85 -18.01 -6.50
C VAL A 69 3.02 -18.47 -5.32
N ALA A 70 2.63 -19.76 -5.29
CA ALA A 70 1.81 -20.32 -4.22
C ALA A 70 2.52 -20.28 -2.86
N ARG A 71 3.81 -20.65 -2.80
CA ARG A 71 4.59 -20.56 -1.55
C ARG A 71 4.79 -19.11 -1.09
N THR A 72 4.99 -18.20 -2.04
CA THR A 72 5.02 -16.75 -1.75
C THR A 72 3.69 -16.25 -1.19
N ALA A 73 2.56 -16.66 -1.77
CA ALA A 73 1.23 -16.32 -1.25
C ALA A 73 1.01 -16.88 0.16
N ILE A 74 1.41 -18.13 0.41
CA ILE A 74 1.30 -18.76 1.73
C ILE A 74 2.11 -17.99 2.78
N ALA A 75 3.36 -17.63 2.48
CA ALA A 75 4.21 -16.83 3.38
C ALA A 75 3.56 -15.50 3.76
N LEU A 76 2.82 -14.92 2.83
CA LEU A 76 2.07 -13.68 3.02
C LEU A 76 0.70 -13.89 3.68
N GLY A 77 0.28 -15.13 3.96
CA GLY A 77 -1.05 -15.42 4.49
C GLY A 77 -2.19 -15.21 3.48
N GLU A 78 -1.90 -15.32 2.19
CA GLU A 78 -2.85 -15.28 1.08
C GLU A 78 -3.21 -16.69 0.58
N ALA A 79 -4.23 -16.77 -0.27
CA ALA A 79 -4.63 -18.04 -0.90
C ALA A 79 -3.57 -18.52 -1.90
N PRO A 80 -3.21 -19.82 -1.90
CA PRO A 80 -2.13 -20.35 -2.75
C PRO A 80 -2.47 -20.38 -4.25
N ASP A 81 -3.75 -20.30 -4.62
CA ASP A 81 -4.25 -20.28 -6.00
C ASP A 81 -4.43 -18.86 -6.57
N LEU A 82 -4.01 -17.84 -5.81
CA LEU A 82 -4.10 -16.44 -6.22
C LEU A 82 -3.21 -16.18 -7.45
N GLY A 83 -3.75 -15.50 -8.46
CA GLY A 83 -2.98 -15.07 -9.62
C GLY A 83 -1.85 -14.13 -9.22
N VAL A 84 -0.71 -14.18 -9.90
CA VAL A 84 0.48 -13.43 -9.48
C VAL A 84 0.28 -11.92 -9.51
N VAL A 85 -0.50 -11.38 -10.46
CA VAL A 85 -0.82 -9.94 -10.50
C VAL A 85 -1.75 -9.54 -9.35
N ASP A 86 -2.69 -10.41 -8.96
CA ASP A 86 -3.54 -10.18 -7.79
C ASP A 86 -2.71 -10.26 -6.49
N LEU A 87 -1.75 -11.20 -6.42
CA LEU A 87 -0.81 -11.28 -5.30
C LEU A 87 0.03 -10.01 -5.19
N VAL A 88 0.49 -9.45 -6.31
CA VAL A 88 1.15 -8.14 -6.35
C VAL A 88 0.24 -7.06 -5.74
N GLN A 89 -1.04 -7.01 -6.11
CA GLN A 89 -2.00 -6.07 -5.50
C GLN A 89 -2.16 -6.28 -3.99
N ARG A 90 -2.25 -7.53 -3.52
CA ARG A 90 -2.32 -7.84 -2.07
C ARG A 90 -1.09 -7.34 -1.32
N VAL A 91 0.10 -7.57 -1.88
CA VAL A 91 1.36 -7.08 -1.29
C VAL A 91 1.39 -5.56 -1.20
N ARG A 92 0.88 -4.83 -2.21
CA ARG A 92 0.77 -3.36 -2.15
C ARG A 92 -0.05 -2.91 -0.94
N THR A 93 -1.20 -3.53 -0.69
CA THR A 93 -2.06 -3.20 0.45
C THR A 93 -1.40 -3.57 1.77
N LYS A 94 -0.77 -4.74 1.86
CA LYS A 94 -0.15 -5.23 3.09
C LYS A 94 1.08 -4.42 3.50
N LEU A 95 1.94 -4.07 2.56
CA LEU A 95 3.12 -3.22 2.82
C LEU A 95 2.78 -1.78 3.23
N ALA A 96 1.52 -1.35 3.09
CA ALA A 96 1.06 -0.05 3.58
C ALA A 96 0.67 -0.07 5.08
N ARG A 97 0.60 -1.25 5.71
CA ARG A 97 0.22 -1.43 7.11
C ARG A 97 1.47 -1.75 7.94
N SER A 98 1.58 -1.11 9.10
CA SER A 98 2.52 -1.50 10.15
C SER A 98 1.79 -2.07 11.35
N ILE A 99 2.35 -3.11 11.97
CA ILE A 99 1.95 -3.69 13.24
C ILE A 99 3.24 -3.84 14.06
N PRO A 100 3.46 -3.00 15.10
CA PRO A 100 4.68 -3.03 15.90
C PRO A 100 4.94 -4.41 16.53
N PRO A 101 6.21 -4.79 16.73
CA PRO A 101 6.56 -6.04 17.40
C PRO A 101 6.21 -5.99 18.89
N VAL A 102 6.18 -7.17 19.50
CA VAL A 102 6.03 -7.34 20.95
C VAL A 102 7.26 -8.03 21.52
N LEU A 103 7.72 -7.57 22.69
CA LEU A 103 8.74 -8.28 23.45
C LEU A 103 8.07 -9.34 24.33
N ILE A 104 8.57 -10.57 24.26
CA ILE A 104 8.13 -11.69 25.11
C ILE A 104 9.24 -12.09 26.09
N ASP A 105 8.90 -12.93 27.06
CA ASP A 105 9.88 -13.45 28.02
C ASP A 105 10.88 -14.39 27.33
N ALA A 106 12.14 -14.37 27.76
CA ALA A 106 13.19 -15.19 27.15
C ALA A 106 12.98 -16.69 27.31
N THR A 107 12.25 -17.12 28.35
CA THR A 107 11.87 -18.51 28.59
C THR A 107 10.76 -19.00 27.65
N GLU A 108 10.01 -18.09 27.04
CA GLU A 108 8.97 -18.41 26.07
C GLU A 108 9.51 -18.50 24.63
N ALA A 109 10.74 -18.02 24.39
CA ALA A 109 11.36 -17.97 23.07
C ALA A 109 11.94 -19.33 22.65
N PRO A 110 11.36 -20.06 21.68
CA PRO A 110 11.84 -21.39 21.31
C PRO A 110 13.30 -21.42 20.82
N VAL A 111 13.79 -20.33 20.23
CA VAL A 111 15.18 -20.22 19.75
C VAL A 111 16.20 -20.34 20.88
N ASN A 112 15.81 -20.11 22.13
CA ASN A 112 16.66 -20.22 23.31
C ASN A 112 16.67 -21.63 23.92
N ALA A 113 16.36 -22.67 23.13
CA ALA A 113 16.48 -24.05 23.60
C ALA A 113 17.96 -24.45 23.81
N ASN A 114 18.85 -23.96 22.94
CA ASN A 114 20.28 -24.26 22.97
C ASN A 114 21.10 -22.97 22.82
N HIS A 115 22.27 -22.94 23.48
CA HIS A 115 23.16 -21.78 23.51
C HIS A 115 24.61 -22.20 23.23
N MET A 116 25.35 -21.38 22.50
CA MET A 116 26.82 -21.41 22.46
C MET A 116 27.30 -19.98 22.69
N MET A 117 28.04 -19.73 23.76
CA MET A 117 28.47 -18.38 24.13
C MET A 117 29.99 -18.29 24.33
N GLY A 118 30.57 -17.15 23.99
CA GLY A 118 32.00 -16.89 24.18
C GLY A 118 32.88 -17.94 23.49
N ALA A 119 33.71 -18.65 24.25
CA ALA A 119 34.64 -19.65 23.72
C ALA A 119 33.95 -20.89 23.11
N GLU A 120 32.70 -21.17 23.50
CA GLU A 120 31.93 -22.30 22.99
C GLU A 120 31.40 -22.09 21.58
N VAL A 121 31.38 -20.84 21.09
CA VAL A 121 30.93 -20.51 19.74
C VAL A 121 31.75 -21.29 18.72
N ASP A 122 31.06 -22.07 17.89
CA ASP A 122 31.64 -22.77 16.75
C ASP A 122 30.65 -22.82 15.58
N LEU A 123 30.94 -22.04 14.53
CA LEU A 123 30.17 -22.00 13.30
C LEU A 123 30.17 -23.33 12.55
N ALA A 124 31.19 -24.19 12.76
CA ALA A 124 31.27 -25.49 12.12
C ALA A 124 30.14 -26.45 12.54
N ARG A 125 29.44 -26.14 13.65
CA ARG A 125 28.29 -26.89 14.14
C ARG A 125 27.07 -26.83 13.20
N PHE A 126 27.00 -25.85 12.31
CA PHE A 126 25.93 -25.74 11.31
C PHE A 126 26.43 -26.12 9.91
N PRO A 127 25.56 -26.71 9.07
CA PRO A 127 25.92 -27.21 7.75
C PRO A 127 26.00 -26.09 6.69
N ALA A 128 26.74 -25.02 6.99
CA ALA A 128 26.95 -23.90 6.07
C ALA A 128 27.50 -24.40 4.73
N PRO A 129 26.76 -24.26 3.61
CA PRO A 129 27.16 -24.83 2.33
C PRO A 129 28.27 -24.02 1.65
N ARG A 130 28.99 -24.68 0.74
CA ARG A 130 29.63 -24.01 -0.39
C ARG A 130 28.69 -24.18 -1.58
N HIS A 131 28.18 -23.09 -2.15
CA HIS A 131 27.10 -23.19 -3.13
C HIS A 131 27.62 -23.66 -4.47
N TRP A 132 28.65 -22.98 -4.97
CA TRP A 132 29.23 -23.19 -6.29
C TRP A 132 30.75 -23.44 -6.24
N PRO A 133 31.34 -24.12 -7.24
CA PRO A 133 32.75 -24.50 -7.25
C PRO A 133 33.73 -23.32 -7.15
N GLY A 134 33.33 -22.15 -7.66
CA GLY A 134 34.13 -20.93 -7.63
C GLY A 134 33.88 -20.03 -6.42
N ASP A 135 32.97 -20.38 -5.50
CA ASP A 135 32.74 -19.56 -4.31
C ASP A 135 33.99 -19.52 -3.43
N GLY A 136 34.32 -18.34 -2.90
CA GLY A 136 35.50 -18.13 -2.05
C GLY A 136 35.46 -18.82 -0.69
N GLY A 137 34.29 -19.28 -0.26
CA GLY A 137 34.12 -19.95 1.01
C GLY A 137 32.75 -20.58 1.20
N ARG A 138 32.46 -20.96 2.45
CA ARG A 138 31.14 -21.45 2.87
C ARG A 138 30.30 -20.28 3.36
N TYR A 139 29.02 -20.27 3.04
CA TYR A 139 28.10 -19.20 3.41
C TYR A 139 27.06 -19.72 4.38
N ILE A 140 26.99 -19.14 5.57
CA ILE A 140 26.04 -19.54 6.61
C ILE A 140 24.75 -18.72 6.56
N GLY A 141 24.82 -17.49 6.06
CA GLY A 141 23.67 -16.63 5.83
C GLY A 141 23.53 -16.34 4.34
N THR A 142 22.50 -16.89 3.71
CA THR A 142 22.11 -16.60 2.31
C THR A 142 20.61 -16.39 2.16
N ALA A 143 19.80 -17.16 2.90
CA ALA A 143 18.42 -16.81 3.22
C ALA A 143 18.36 -16.42 4.71
N ASP A 144 18.62 -15.16 5.02
CA ASP A 144 18.77 -14.68 6.39
C ASP A 144 17.99 -13.39 6.67
N ALA A 145 18.12 -12.89 7.89
CA ALA A 145 17.76 -11.52 8.24
C ALA A 145 18.78 -10.98 9.25
N VAL A 146 19.31 -9.79 8.98
CA VAL A 146 20.36 -9.14 9.76
C VAL A 146 19.82 -7.85 10.34
N ILE A 147 19.93 -7.72 11.67
CA ILE A 147 19.42 -6.61 12.45
C ILE A 147 20.60 -5.75 12.91
N THR A 148 20.49 -4.45 12.67
CA THR A 148 21.40 -3.42 13.19
C THR A 148 20.59 -2.23 13.69
N ARG A 149 21.21 -1.35 14.48
CA ARG A 149 20.56 -0.14 15.00
C ARG A 149 21.23 1.10 14.44
N ASP A 150 20.43 2.11 14.10
CA ASP A 150 20.95 3.43 13.76
C ASP A 150 21.52 4.11 15.04
N PRO A 151 22.81 4.50 15.07
CA PRO A 151 23.41 5.13 16.25
C PRO A 151 22.88 6.55 16.55
N ASP A 152 22.13 7.15 15.63
CA ASP A 152 21.53 8.48 15.78
C ASP A 152 20.06 8.41 16.20
N GLY A 153 19.23 7.76 15.40
CA GLY A 153 17.79 7.68 15.60
C GLY A 153 17.31 6.49 16.44
N GLY A 154 18.17 5.51 16.70
CA GLY A 154 17.83 4.30 17.46
C GLY A 154 16.94 3.29 16.74
N TRP A 155 16.59 3.55 15.48
CA TRP A 155 15.76 2.69 14.62
C TRP A 155 16.47 1.37 14.31
N LEU A 156 15.70 0.29 14.27
CA LEU A 156 16.20 -1.01 13.82
C LEU A 156 16.09 -1.11 12.31
N ASN A 157 17.14 -1.58 11.65
CA ASN A 157 17.10 -2.06 10.28
C ASN A 157 16.99 -3.60 10.31
N VAL A 158 16.19 -4.19 9.43
CA VAL A 158 16.29 -5.61 9.06
C VAL A 158 16.60 -5.74 7.58
N GLY A 159 17.74 -6.35 7.24
CA GLY A 159 18.14 -6.55 5.86
C GLY A 159 18.66 -7.95 5.58
N THR A 160 18.64 -8.38 4.33
CA THR A 160 19.19 -9.68 3.88
C THR A 160 20.59 -9.49 3.32
N TYR A 161 21.61 -10.10 3.92
CA TYR A 161 23.00 -9.83 3.58
C TYR A 161 23.87 -11.09 3.73
N ARG A 162 24.50 -11.52 2.64
CA ARG A 162 25.24 -12.78 2.66
C ARG A 162 26.41 -12.77 3.66
N GLN A 163 26.64 -13.91 4.29
CA GLN A 163 27.62 -14.09 5.36
C GLN A 163 28.55 -15.28 5.07
N MET A 164 29.80 -15.00 4.75
CA MET A 164 30.84 -16.01 4.51
C MET A 164 31.52 -16.41 5.82
N VAL A 165 31.63 -17.70 6.11
CA VAL A 165 32.38 -18.22 7.28
C VAL A 165 33.87 -17.96 7.07
N GLN A 166 34.49 -17.21 7.99
CA GLN A 166 35.88 -16.76 7.89
C GLN A 166 36.77 -17.19 9.07
N GLY A 167 36.20 -17.94 10.01
CA GLY A 167 36.86 -18.53 11.18
C GLY A 167 35.88 -19.32 12.04
N ARG A 168 36.31 -19.78 13.21
CA ARG A 168 35.45 -20.52 14.16
C ARG A 168 34.28 -19.68 14.67
N ALA A 169 34.52 -18.40 14.95
CA ALA A 169 33.54 -17.45 15.50
C ALA A 169 33.55 -16.13 14.71
N GLN A 170 33.75 -16.21 13.39
CA GLN A 170 33.88 -15.03 12.52
C GLN A 170 33.16 -15.25 11.19
N VAL A 171 32.36 -14.27 10.80
CA VAL A 171 31.72 -14.21 9.47
C VAL A 171 32.02 -12.89 8.78
N GLY A 172 32.30 -12.94 7.48
CA GLY A 172 32.36 -11.77 6.62
C GLY A 172 30.95 -11.41 6.16
N LEU A 173 30.46 -10.25 6.56
CA LEU A 173 29.15 -9.69 6.23
C LEU A 173 29.29 -8.74 5.05
N TYR A 174 28.84 -9.18 3.86
CA TYR A 174 28.91 -8.36 2.66
C TYR A 174 27.68 -7.45 2.54
N LEU A 175 27.93 -6.14 2.39
CA LEU A 175 26.90 -5.11 2.31
C LEU A 175 27.16 -4.18 1.13
N SER A 176 26.21 -4.14 0.18
CA SER A 176 26.29 -3.22 -0.94
C SER A 176 26.28 -1.75 -0.46
N PRO A 177 26.96 -0.84 -1.18
CA PRO A 177 26.91 0.60 -0.88
C PRO A 177 25.47 1.14 -0.77
N GLY A 178 25.22 1.97 0.24
CA GLY A 178 23.92 2.63 0.47
C GLY A 178 22.86 1.80 1.20
N LYS A 179 23.15 0.55 1.56
CA LYS A 179 22.28 -0.27 2.43
C LYS A 179 22.37 0.18 3.88
N ASP A 180 21.26 0.08 4.61
CA ASP A 180 21.13 0.67 5.95
C ASP A 180 22.10 0.10 6.95
N ALA A 181 22.28 -1.22 6.99
CA ALA A 181 23.27 -1.83 7.87
C ALA A 181 24.69 -1.31 7.60
N ARG A 182 25.06 -1.05 6.34
CA ARG A 182 26.37 -0.48 6.00
C ARG A 182 26.50 0.94 6.51
N LEU A 183 25.46 1.77 6.32
CA LEU A 183 25.44 3.14 6.81
C LEU A 183 25.50 3.19 8.34
N HIS A 184 24.84 2.26 9.04
CA HIS A 184 24.92 2.14 10.49
C HIS A 184 26.35 1.82 10.95
N ILE A 185 26.98 0.80 10.35
CA ILE A 185 28.37 0.41 10.68
C ILE A 185 29.34 1.56 10.43
N GLU A 186 29.24 2.23 9.28
CA GLU A 186 30.08 3.38 8.93
C GLU A 186 29.93 4.54 9.94
N ARG A 187 28.71 4.81 10.43
CA ARG A 187 28.46 5.83 11.47
C ARG A 187 29.01 5.45 12.84
N TYR A 188 28.88 4.20 13.25
CA TYR A 188 29.51 3.69 14.48
C TYR A 188 31.03 3.80 14.40
N TRP A 189 31.62 3.39 13.28
CA TRP A 189 33.07 3.46 13.08
C TRP A 189 33.60 4.89 13.02
N ALA A 190 32.83 5.84 12.48
CA ALA A 190 33.18 7.27 12.54
C ALA A 190 33.27 7.80 13.99
N ARG A 191 32.64 7.13 14.95
CA ARG A 191 32.74 7.40 16.40
C ARG A 191 33.76 6.52 17.11
N ASN A 192 34.46 5.66 16.36
CA ASN A 192 35.32 4.60 16.91
C ASN A 192 34.57 3.67 17.87
N GLU A 193 33.28 3.45 17.62
CA GLU A 193 32.41 2.55 18.39
C GLU A 193 32.19 1.24 17.61
N PRO A 194 32.11 0.08 18.29
CA PRO A 194 31.71 -1.16 17.65
C PRO A 194 30.22 -1.12 17.29
N CYS A 195 29.86 -1.68 16.13
CA CYS A 195 28.47 -1.87 15.75
C CYS A 195 27.99 -3.25 16.20
N GLU A 196 26.94 -3.31 17.02
CA GLU A 196 26.27 -4.57 17.33
C GLU A 196 25.47 -5.09 16.14
N VAL A 197 25.43 -6.41 15.97
CA VAL A 197 24.69 -7.07 14.90
C VAL A 197 24.03 -8.34 15.41
N VAL A 198 22.82 -8.59 14.93
CA VAL A 198 22.12 -9.87 15.08
C VAL A 198 21.89 -10.45 13.69
N ALA A 199 22.14 -11.74 13.48
CA ALA A 199 21.76 -12.43 12.26
C ALA A 199 20.86 -13.63 12.53
N VAL A 200 19.86 -13.83 11.68
CA VAL A 200 18.89 -14.92 11.75
C VAL A 200 19.16 -15.86 10.58
N TRP A 201 19.72 -17.05 10.82
CA TRP A 201 20.09 -18.03 9.78
C TRP A 201 19.05 -19.14 9.56
N GLY A 202 17.93 -19.06 10.27
CA GLY A 202 16.76 -19.88 10.01
C GLY A 202 15.53 -19.01 10.07
N VAL A 203 15.35 -18.25 8.98
CA VAL A 203 14.47 -17.10 8.91
C VAL A 203 13.05 -17.49 8.52
N ASP A 204 12.08 -16.77 9.06
CA ASP A 204 10.69 -16.82 8.57
C ASP A 204 10.61 -16.27 7.13
N PRO A 205 9.90 -16.93 6.19
CA PRO A 205 9.85 -16.47 4.80
C PRO A 205 9.28 -15.06 4.60
N ALA A 206 8.37 -14.59 5.47
CA ALA A 206 7.87 -13.23 5.41
C ALA A 206 8.93 -12.22 5.87
N MET A 207 9.76 -12.59 6.83
CA MET A 207 10.91 -11.79 7.27
C MET A 207 11.99 -11.70 6.20
N LEU A 208 12.30 -12.81 5.51
CA LEU A 208 13.18 -12.80 4.32
C LEU A 208 12.65 -11.82 3.26
N MET A 209 11.36 -11.91 2.93
CA MET A 209 10.73 -11.06 1.93
C MET A 209 10.77 -9.57 2.31
N ALA A 210 10.48 -9.25 3.58
CA ALA A 210 10.48 -7.87 4.08
C ALA A 210 11.90 -7.29 4.17
N GLY A 211 12.86 -8.03 4.71
CA GLY A 211 14.26 -7.60 4.81
C GLY A 211 14.95 -7.42 3.45
N SER A 212 14.37 -8.01 2.40
CA SER A 212 14.79 -7.78 1.01
C SER A 212 14.20 -6.51 0.38
N GLN A 213 13.30 -5.78 1.06
CA GLN A 213 12.72 -4.53 0.55
C GLN A 213 13.50 -3.30 0.99
N THR A 214 13.10 -2.13 0.48
CA THR A 214 13.64 -0.83 0.90
C THR A 214 12.51 0.01 1.48
N PHE A 215 12.63 0.33 2.77
CA PHE A 215 11.73 1.21 3.49
C PHE A 215 12.36 2.61 3.71
N PRO A 216 11.57 3.61 4.11
CA PRO A 216 12.13 4.88 4.57
C PRO A 216 13.14 4.67 5.70
N LYS A 217 14.17 5.52 5.75
CA LYS A 217 15.31 5.37 6.68
C LYS A 217 14.98 5.62 8.16
N ASN A 218 13.76 6.04 8.45
CA ASN A 218 13.27 6.42 9.77
C ASN A 218 12.15 5.50 10.28
N VAL A 219 12.02 4.30 9.71
CA VAL A 219 11.08 3.27 10.17
C VAL A 219 11.80 1.92 10.24
N SER A 220 11.27 1.00 11.05
CA SER A 220 11.80 -0.36 11.18
C SER A 220 11.06 -1.33 10.28
N GLU A 221 11.77 -2.15 9.50
CA GLU A 221 11.20 -3.23 8.68
C GLU A 221 10.33 -4.19 9.50
N ILE A 222 10.70 -4.45 10.76
CA ILE A 222 9.97 -5.36 11.65
C ILE A 222 8.51 -4.95 11.82
N ASP A 223 8.22 -3.65 11.85
CA ASP A 223 6.85 -3.15 11.99
C ASP A 223 6.01 -3.53 10.76
N PHE A 224 6.63 -3.57 9.57
CA PHE A 224 5.96 -3.94 8.33
C PHE A 224 5.85 -5.46 8.16
N ILE A 225 6.76 -6.25 8.74
CA ILE A 225 6.62 -7.72 8.80
C ILE A 225 5.30 -8.07 9.48
N GLY A 226 4.99 -7.43 10.61
CA GLY A 226 3.72 -7.64 11.30
C GLY A 226 2.50 -7.28 10.42
N GLY A 227 2.62 -6.22 9.60
CA GLY A 227 1.61 -5.87 8.60
C GLY A 227 1.42 -6.90 7.50
N LEU A 228 2.50 -7.54 7.04
CA LEU A 228 2.48 -8.62 6.04
C LEU A 228 1.76 -9.87 6.56
N VAL A 229 2.09 -10.31 7.79
CA VAL A 229 1.55 -11.55 8.37
C VAL A 229 0.25 -11.35 9.17
N GLY A 230 -0.11 -10.10 9.47
CA GLY A 230 -1.35 -9.71 10.13
C GLY A 230 -1.36 -9.77 11.65
N HIS A 231 -0.21 -10.06 12.29
CA HIS A 231 -0.03 -10.09 13.75
C HIS A 231 1.37 -9.57 14.11
N PRO A 232 1.61 -9.10 15.35
CA PRO A 232 2.93 -8.62 15.74
C PRO A 232 4.00 -9.72 15.64
N VAL A 233 5.23 -9.32 15.36
CA VAL A 233 6.41 -10.19 15.46
C VAL A 233 6.81 -10.28 16.94
N GLU A 234 6.99 -11.50 17.43
CA GLU A 234 7.48 -11.76 18.79
C GLU A 234 9.01 -11.66 18.81
N LEU A 235 9.52 -10.75 19.63
CA LEU A 235 10.95 -10.51 19.84
C LEU A 235 11.33 -10.87 21.27
N VAL A 236 12.61 -11.21 21.47
CA VAL A 236 13.23 -11.35 22.79
C VAL A 236 14.49 -10.47 22.84
N LYS A 237 14.89 -10.06 24.03
CA LYS A 237 16.12 -9.27 24.23
C LYS A 237 17.37 -10.09 23.93
N GLY A 238 18.37 -9.44 23.34
CA GLY A 238 19.74 -9.93 23.22
C GLY A 238 20.30 -10.40 24.57
N GLN A 239 21.08 -11.47 24.57
CA GLN A 239 21.76 -11.97 25.77
C GLN A 239 23.16 -11.37 25.95
N VAL A 240 23.81 -11.02 24.83
CA VAL A 240 25.18 -10.46 24.82
C VAL A 240 25.29 -9.15 24.04
N VAL A 241 24.27 -8.78 23.26
CA VAL A 241 24.13 -7.44 22.64
C VAL A 241 22.82 -6.75 23.03
N SER A 242 22.70 -5.44 22.79
CA SER A 242 21.48 -4.66 23.09
C SER A 242 20.34 -4.84 22.08
N LEU A 243 20.62 -5.51 20.94
CA LEU A 243 19.65 -5.74 19.88
C LEU A 243 18.67 -6.87 20.24
N PRO A 244 17.36 -6.72 19.96
CA PRO A 244 16.42 -7.83 20.08
C PRO A 244 16.52 -8.77 18.87
N TYR A 245 16.06 -10.00 19.03
CA TYR A 245 15.96 -10.98 17.95
C TYR A 245 14.61 -11.72 17.93
N PRO A 246 14.18 -12.29 16.79
CA PRO A 246 12.90 -12.97 16.68
C PRO A 246 12.86 -14.23 17.56
N ALA A 247 11.87 -14.30 18.45
CA ALA A 247 11.79 -15.36 19.45
C ALA A 247 11.63 -16.76 18.84
N ARG A 248 11.00 -16.85 17.67
CA ARG A 248 10.65 -18.11 16.98
C ARG A 248 11.57 -18.45 15.80
N ALA A 249 12.71 -17.75 15.65
CA ALA A 249 13.74 -18.12 14.69
C ALA A 249 14.30 -19.53 14.96
N GLU A 250 14.87 -20.18 13.95
CA GLU A 250 15.53 -21.48 14.19
C GLU A 250 16.96 -21.33 14.73
N ILE A 251 17.70 -20.35 14.21
CA ILE A 251 19.10 -20.07 14.55
C ILE A 251 19.31 -18.56 14.54
N VAL A 252 19.84 -18.02 15.63
CA VAL A 252 20.19 -16.60 15.82
C VAL A 252 21.64 -16.48 16.25
N MET A 253 22.35 -15.52 15.66
CA MET A 253 23.71 -15.13 16.02
C MET A 253 23.69 -13.71 16.59
N GLU A 254 24.35 -13.51 17.73
CA GLU A 254 24.66 -12.20 18.30
C GLU A 254 26.15 -11.92 18.14
N GLY A 255 26.50 -10.74 17.66
CA GLY A 255 27.88 -10.38 17.36
C GLY A 255 28.15 -8.88 17.38
N VAL A 256 29.42 -8.53 17.20
CA VAL A 256 29.88 -7.14 17.11
C VAL A 256 30.83 -6.99 15.93
N ILE A 257 30.87 -5.79 15.38
CA ILE A 257 31.75 -5.38 14.28
C ILE A 257 32.67 -4.28 14.83
N PRO A 258 33.88 -4.62 15.29
CA PRO A 258 34.83 -3.63 15.79
C PRO A 258 35.20 -2.61 14.71
N PRO A 259 35.60 -1.37 15.09
CA PRO A 259 36.09 -0.38 14.14
C PRO A 259 37.19 -0.94 13.23
N ASN A 260 37.07 -0.68 11.92
CA ASN A 260 38.02 -1.12 10.88
C ASN A 260 38.15 -2.65 10.72
N SER A 261 37.28 -3.44 11.33
CA SER A 261 37.27 -4.90 11.20
C SER A 261 36.72 -5.33 9.83
N GLN A 262 37.60 -5.66 8.89
CA GLN A 262 37.24 -6.13 7.55
C GLN A 262 38.13 -7.29 7.09
N LYS A 263 37.62 -8.10 6.17
CA LYS A 263 38.36 -9.20 5.54
C LYS A 263 37.80 -9.47 4.13
N LEU A 264 38.65 -9.97 3.23
CA LEU A 264 38.25 -10.31 1.86
C LEU A 264 37.18 -11.42 1.85
N GLU A 265 36.09 -11.15 1.14
CA GLU A 265 34.94 -12.03 0.92
C GLU A 265 34.67 -12.20 -0.57
N GLY A 266 34.12 -13.37 -0.94
CA GLY A 266 33.83 -13.71 -2.33
C GLY A 266 34.99 -14.43 -3.01
N PRO A 267 34.92 -14.64 -4.34
CA PRO A 267 33.75 -14.36 -5.17
C PRO A 267 32.56 -15.26 -4.78
N PHE A 268 31.35 -14.89 -5.19
CA PHE A 268 30.11 -15.60 -4.91
C PHE A 268 29.27 -15.69 -6.19
N GLY A 269 28.56 -16.80 -6.40
CA GLY A 269 27.60 -16.91 -7.49
C GLY A 269 26.39 -16.00 -7.25
N GLU A 270 26.09 -15.10 -8.19
CA GLU A 270 25.09 -14.04 -8.00
C GLU A 270 23.79 -14.31 -8.76
N PHE A 271 22.77 -13.52 -8.46
CA PHE A 271 21.44 -13.66 -9.03
C PHE A 271 21.33 -13.52 -10.56
N THR A 272 22.38 -12.99 -11.19
CA THR A 272 22.46 -12.88 -12.65
C THR A 272 22.80 -14.22 -13.30
N GLY A 273 23.17 -15.24 -12.52
CA GLY A 273 23.70 -16.52 -13.00
C GLY A 273 25.21 -16.49 -13.25
N TYR A 274 25.90 -15.42 -12.86
CA TYR A 274 27.34 -15.24 -13.05
C TYR A 274 28.02 -14.92 -11.72
N TYR A 275 29.32 -15.18 -11.66
CA TYR A 275 30.16 -14.59 -10.62
C TYR A 275 30.22 -13.07 -10.80
N GLY A 276 30.01 -12.35 -9.72
CA GLY A 276 29.92 -10.89 -9.71
C GLY A 276 31.29 -10.19 -9.81
N ARG A 277 31.62 -9.47 -8.74
CA ARG A 277 32.99 -8.96 -8.53
C ARG A 277 33.90 -10.10 -8.06
N PRO A 278 35.23 -9.98 -8.25
CA PRO A 278 36.21 -10.74 -7.47
C PRO A 278 36.06 -10.49 -5.96
N GLU A 279 37.02 -10.97 -5.17
CA GLU A 279 37.10 -10.69 -3.75
C GLU A 279 37.07 -9.17 -3.43
N ASP A 280 36.30 -8.78 -2.41
CA ASP A 280 36.24 -7.41 -1.89
C ASP A 280 36.16 -7.41 -0.36
N LEU A 281 36.41 -6.27 0.28
CA LEU A 281 36.38 -6.13 1.74
C LEU A 281 34.93 -6.20 2.25
N ALA A 282 34.64 -7.24 3.05
CA ALA A 282 33.42 -7.37 3.84
C ALA A 282 33.70 -7.01 5.30
N PHE A 283 32.66 -6.55 6.02
CA PHE A 283 32.75 -6.29 7.44
C PHE A 283 32.89 -7.60 8.21
N LEU A 284 33.90 -7.71 9.07
CA LEU A 284 34.16 -8.93 9.82
C LEU A 284 33.42 -8.88 11.16
N VAL A 285 32.38 -9.70 11.27
CA VAL A 285 31.60 -9.88 12.49
C VAL A 285 32.32 -10.84 13.43
N GLU A 286 32.56 -10.41 14.66
CA GLU A 286 32.95 -11.28 15.76
C GLU A 286 31.71 -11.85 16.44
N VAL A 287 31.50 -13.16 16.29
CA VAL A 287 30.35 -13.84 16.88
C VAL A 287 30.57 -14.02 18.37
N LYS A 288 29.60 -13.57 19.19
CA LYS A 288 29.65 -13.62 20.66
C LYS A 288 28.74 -14.69 21.23
N ALA A 289 27.58 -14.92 20.61
CA ALA A 289 26.68 -15.99 20.98
C ALA A 289 25.90 -16.53 19.78
N ILE A 290 25.47 -17.79 19.88
CA ILE A 290 24.52 -18.41 18.96
C ILE A 290 23.43 -19.11 19.77
N HIS A 291 22.17 -18.85 19.41
CA HIS A 291 20.96 -19.42 19.99
C HIS A 291 20.25 -20.25 18.93
N TYR A 292 19.79 -21.45 19.27
CA TYR A 292 19.09 -22.29 18.30
C TYR A 292 18.09 -23.26 18.94
N ARG A 293 17.06 -23.59 18.16
CA ARG A 293 16.05 -24.59 18.52
C ARG A 293 16.61 -26.00 18.45
N ASP A 294 15.94 -26.93 19.11
CA ASP A 294 16.14 -28.37 18.86
C ASP A 294 15.81 -28.70 17.40
N ASP A 295 16.60 -29.61 16.82
CA ASP A 295 16.55 -29.95 15.40
C ASP A 295 16.58 -28.70 14.49
N PRO A 296 17.63 -27.86 14.56
CA PRO A 296 17.63 -26.57 13.91
C PRO A 296 17.58 -26.68 12.38
N ILE A 297 16.90 -25.74 11.75
CA ILE A 297 16.83 -25.63 10.28
C ILE A 297 17.62 -24.39 9.83
N LEU A 298 18.69 -24.62 9.06
CA LEU A 298 19.44 -23.58 8.36
C LEU A 298 18.75 -23.24 7.04
N THR A 299 18.35 -21.99 6.83
CA THR A 299 17.73 -21.54 5.58
C THR A 299 18.79 -21.06 4.58
N ASN A 300 18.67 -21.51 3.33
CA ASN A 300 19.67 -21.26 2.29
C ASN A 300 19.01 -20.72 1.02
N ALA A 301 19.62 -19.69 0.44
CA ALA A 301 19.23 -19.12 -0.84
C ALA A 301 20.25 -19.51 -1.90
N LEU A 302 19.85 -20.36 -2.85
CA LEU A 302 20.65 -20.60 -4.04
C LEU A 302 20.48 -19.41 -5.00
N MET A 303 21.55 -18.66 -5.23
CA MET A 303 21.61 -17.68 -6.32
C MET A 303 22.04 -18.41 -7.59
N ALA A 304 21.17 -18.41 -8.61
CA ALA A 304 21.35 -19.12 -9.86
C ALA A 304 20.71 -18.34 -11.02
N ASP A 305 20.84 -18.90 -12.23
CA ASP A 305 19.98 -18.53 -13.35
C ASP A 305 18.52 -18.97 -13.11
N TYR A 306 17.63 -18.49 -13.98
CA TYR A 306 16.22 -18.84 -13.93
C TYR A 306 16.01 -20.28 -14.42
N PRO A 307 15.14 -21.09 -13.77
CA PRO A 307 14.22 -20.73 -12.68
C PRO A 307 14.71 -21.06 -11.26
N ALA A 308 15.92 -21.58 -11.10
CA ALA A 308 16.40 -22.17 -9.85
C ALA A 308 16.75 -21.15 -8.76
N SER A 309 16.83 -19.87 -9.10
CA SER A 309 17.22 -18.78 -8.20
C SER A 309 16.19 -18.54 -7.07
N GLU A 310 16.62 -18.61 -5.81
CA GLU A 310 15.79 -18.36 -4.61
C GLU A 310 15.12 -16.98 -4.66
N GLN A 311 15.80 -15.98 -5.21
CA GLN A 311 15.26 -14.63 -5.25
C GLN A 311 14.17 -14.42 -6.32
N GLY A 312 14.00 -15.38 -7.25
CA GLY A 312 13.13 -15.28 -8.41
C GLY A 312 11.75 -14.69 -8.14
N MET A 313 10.86 -15.49 -7.55
CA MET A 313 9.45 -15.13 -7.42
C MET A 313 9.15 -14.05 -6.38
N PHE A 314 9.78 -14.07 -5.21
CA PHE A 314 9.40 -13.14 -4.16
C PHE A 314 9.86 -11.71 -4.47
N PHE A 315 11.05 -11.52 -5.07
CA PHE A 315 11.44 -10.19 -5.56
C PHE A 315 10.56 -9.74 -6.72
N ALA A 316 10.22 -10.63 -7.66
CA ALA A 316 9.29 -10.31 -8.74
C ALA A 316 7.99 -9.72 -8.18
N VAL A 317 7.36 -10.37 -7.20
CA VAL A 317 6.12 -9.89 -6.58
C VAL A 317 6.34 -8.56 -5.84
N ALA A 318 7.34 -8.49 -4.95
CA ALA A 318 7.53 -7.32 -4.10
C ALA A 318 7.96 -6.07 -4.89
N ARG A 319 8.85 -6.24 -5.88
CA ARG A 319 9.29 -5.17 -6.77
C ARG A 319 8.15 -4.66 -7.65
N SER A 320 7.34 -5.56 -8.20
CA SER A 320 6.15 -5.19 -8.98
C SER A 320 5.20 -4.34 -8.16
N ALA A 321 4.94 -4.73 -6.91
CA ALA A 321 4.09 -4.00 -5.99
C ALA A 321 4.65 -2.59 -5.73
N ARG A 322 5.97 -2.48 -5.57
CA ARG A 322 6.62 -1.19 -5.36
C ARG A 322 6.52 -0.26 -6.57
N ILE A 323 6.90 -0.75 -7.75
CA ILE A 323 6.83 0.04 -9.00
C ILE A 323 5.41 0.54 -9.24
N TRP A 324 4.41 -0.34 -9.10
CA TRP A 324 3.00 0.05 -9.24
C TRP A 324 2.61 1.12 -8.22
N THR A 325 2.97 0.95 -6.95
CA THR A 325 2.66 1.93 -5.91
C THR A 325 3.32 3.29 -6.18
N ASP A 326 4.55 3.30 -6.71
CA ASP A 326 5.23 4.54 -7.08
C ASP A 326 4.57 5.22 -8.30
N LEU A 327 4.10 4.46 -9.31
CA LEU A 327 3.32 5.00 -10.43
C LEU A 327 2.00 5.63 -9.97
N ASP A 328 1.28 4.97 -9.06
CA ASP A 328 0.04 5.49 -8.48
C ASP A 328 0.28 6.79 -7.68
N ARG A 329 1.38 6.85 -6.90
CA ARG A 329 1.78 8.06 -6.15
C ARG A 329 2.13 9.22 -7.07
N LEU A 330 2.72 8.94 -8.22
CA LEU A 330 3.02 9.94 -9.25
C LEU A 330 1.79 10.33 -10.07
N GLY A 331 0.64 9.72 -9.81
CA GLY A 331 -0.63 10.07 -10.44
C GLY A 331 -0.79 9.52 -11.86
N VAL A 332 -0.06 8.46 -12.23
CA VAL A 332 -0.22 7.79 -13.54
C VAL A 332 -1.50 6.95 -13.51
N PRO A 333 -2.56 7.33 -14.26
CA PRO A 333 -3.84 6.64 -14.19
C PRO A 333 -3.84 5.37 -15.04
N GLY A 334 -4.90 4.56 -14.94
CA GLY A 334 -5.16 3.48 -15.90
C GLY A 334 -4.24 2.26 -15.82
N ILE A 335 -3.28 2.20 -14.91
CA ILE A 335 -2.45 0.99 -14.68
C ILE A 335 -3.34 -0.18 -14.25
N LYS A 336 -3.25 -1.30 -14.97
CA LYS A 336 -4.01 -2.53 -14.71
C LYS A 336 -3.15 -3.66 -14.16
N GLY A 337 -1.85 -3.60 -14.37
CA GLY A 337 -0.91 -4.57 -13.85
C GLY A 337 0.52 -4.10 -14.01
N VAL A 338 1.38 -4.46 -13.06
CA VAL A 338 2.83 -4.33 -13.19
C VAL A 338 3.43 -5.67 -12.82
N TYR A 339 4.37 -6.17 -13.63
CA TYR A 339 5.07 -7.40 -13.34
C TYR A 339 6.55 -7.32 -13.71
N ALA A 340 7.41 -7.50 -12.72
CA ALA A 340 8.85 -7.61 -12.86
C ALA A 340 9.20 -9.10 -13.02
N HIS A 341 9.54 -9.51 -14.25
CA HIS A 341 9.53 -10.93 -14.58
C HIS A 341 10.71 -11.69 -13.95
N PRO A 342 10.50 -12.81 -13.24
CA PRO A 342 11.54 -13.53 -12.50
C PRO A 342 12.67 -14.06 -13.40
N ALA A 343 12.35 -14.47 -14.64
CA ALA A 343 13.35 -14.89 -15.61
C ALA A 343 14.36 -13.80 -16.00
N ALA A 344 14.01 -12.52 -15.80
CA ALA A 344 14.92 -11.42 -16.03
C ALA A 344 15.75 -11.16 -14.75
N ALA A 345 16.68 -12.07 -14.46
CA ALA A 345 17.62 -11.98 -13.34
C ALA A 345 16.92 -11.70 -11.99
N GLY A 346 16.03 -12.60 -11.58
CA GLY A 346 15.32 -12.53 -10.30
C GLY A 346 14.36 -11.34 -10.18
N GLY A 347 13.77 -10.92 -11.30
CA GLY A 347 12.86 -9.77 -11.33
C GLY A 347 13.55 -8.40 -11.41
N PHE A 348 14.88 -8.34 -11.50
CA PHE A 348 15.57 -7.04 -11.59
C PHE A 348 15.65 -6.50 -13.03
N GLY A 349 15.77 -7.38 -14.02
CA GLY A 349 16.15 -7.03 -15.40
C GLY A 349 15.03 -6.55 -16.33
N MET A 350 13.76 -6.87 -16.04
CA MET A 350 12.62 -6.53 -16.90
C MET A 350 11.36 -6.23 -16.10
N THR A 351 10.63 -5.19 -16.52
CA THR A 351 9.31 -4.81 -15.98
C THR A 351 8.31 -4.64 -17.12
N VAL A 352 7.13 -5.25 -16.98
CA VAL A 352 6.00 -5.06 -17.88
C VAL A 352 4.90 -4.28 -17.16
N VAL A 353 4.38 -3.24 -17.80
CA VAL A 353 3.29 -2.39 -17.33
C VAL A 353 2.10 -2.57 -18.26
N SER A 354 1.02 -3.16 -17.76
CA SER A 354 -0.27 -3.21 -18.45
C SER A 354 -1.07 -1.97 -18.08
N LEU A 355 -1.55 -1.22 -19.07
CA LEU A 355 -2.31 0.01 -18.86
C LEU A 355 -3.45 0.19 -19.86
N GLU A 356 -4.51 0.83 -19.39
CA GLU A 356 -5.55 1.42 -20.22
C GLU A 356 -5.08 2.82 -20.67
N GLN A 357 -4.89 3.00 -21.97
CA GLN A 357 -4.46 4.28 -22.52
C GLN A 357 -5.56 5.35 -22.38
N ARG A 358 -5.27 6.47 -21.70
CA ARG A 358 -6.25 7.52 -21.39
C ARG A 358 -6.01 8.84 -22.14
N TYR A 359 -4.79 9.08 -22.61
CA TYR A 359 -4.40 10.31 -23.30
C TYR A 359 -3.18 10.10 -24.19
N ALA A 360 -2.95 11.03 -25.12
CA ALA A 360 -1.78 11.00 -25.99
C ALA A 360 -0.49 11.10 -25.16
N GLY A 361 0.47 10.20 -25.42
CA GLY A 361 1.73 10.12 -24.68
C GLY A 361 1.64 9.34 -23.35
N HIS A 362 0.51 8.71 -23.04
CA HIS A 362 0.33 7.96 -21.79
C HIS A 362 1.32 6.79 -21.64
N ALA A 363 1.49 5.96 -22.67
CA ALA A 363 2.42 4.83 -22.64
C ALA A 363 3.90 5.29 -22.50
N PRO A 364 4.42 6.25 -23.28
CA PRO A 364 5.76 6.81 -23.05
C PRO A 364 5.97 7.39 -21.65
N GLN A 365 4.99 8.09 -21.08
CA GLN A 365 5.08 8.57 -19.70
C GLN A 365 5.19 7.43 -18.69
N ALA A 366 4.33 6.40 -18.81
CA ALA A 366 4.37 5.23 -17.94
C ALA A 366 5.71 4.49 -18.04
N LEU A 367 6.25 4.32 -19.25
CA LEU A 367 7.56 3.72 -19.51
C LEU A 367 8.70 4.49 -18.83
N ALA A 368 8.78 5.80 -19.06
CA ALA A 368 9.85 6.64 -18.52
C ALA A 368 9.82 6.67 -16.98
N LEU A 369 8.63 6.75 -16.37
CA LEU A 369 8.49 6.75 -14.92
C LEU A 369 8.80 5.37 -14.34
N ALA A 370 8.24 4.28 -14.89
CA ALA A 370 8.53 2.92 -14.42
C ALA A 370 10.02 2.57 -14.49
N ALA A 371 10.75 3.16 -15.45
CA ALA A 371 12.19 2.99 -15.60
C ALA A 371 13.03 3.72 -14.54
N GLN A 372 12.49 4.73 -13.85
CA GLN A 372 13.26 5.64 -12.97
C GLN A 372 12.71 5.79 -11.55
N VAL A 373 11.49 5.32 -11.26
CA VAL A 373 11.01 5.22 -9.87
C VAL A 373 11.96 4.34 -9.04
N PRO A 374 12.10 4.57 -7.72
CA PRO A 374 13.05 3.82 -6.90
C PRO A 374 12.97 2.30 -7.05
N GLY A 375 11.75 1.75 -7.17
CA GLY A 375 11.54 0.31 -7.39
C GLY A 375 11.95 -0.21 -8.78
N GLY A 376 12.10 0.64 -9.79
CA GLY A 376 12.42 0.28 -11.18
C GLY A 376 13.78 0.80 -11.69
N ALA A 377 14.39 1.75 -10.97
CA ALA A 377 15.63 2.40 -11.38
C ALA A 377 16.83 1.44 -11.36
N TYR A 378 16.95 0.59 -10.34
CA TYR A 378 18.12 -0.25 -10.14
C TYR A 378 18.16 -1.45 -11.11
N PHE A 379 19.18 -1.53 -11.96
CA PHE A 379 19.49 -2.63 -12.90
C PHE A 379 18.48 -2.94 -14.02
N THR A 380 17.20 -2.56 -13.93
CA THR A 380 16.20 -2.91 -14.96
C THR A 380 16.61 -2.39 -16.33
N LYS A 381 16.64 -3.28 -17.33
CA LYS A 381 17.05 -2.99 -18.70
C LYS A 381 15.87 -2.90 -19.65
N TRP A 382 14.85 -3.73 -19.45
CA TRP A 382 13.69 -3.82 -20.36
C TRP A 382 12.44 -3.31 -19.65
N ILE A 383 11.83 -2.25 -20.16
CA ILE A 383 10.57 -1.72 -19.65
C ILE A 383 9.57 -1.74 -20.78
N ILE A 384 8.49 -2.49 -20.61
CA ILE A 384 7.54 -2.79 -21.69
C ILE A 384 6.16 -2.30 -21.24
N ALA A 385 5.50 -1.51 -22.08
CA ALA A 385 4.11 -1.10 -21.89
C ALA A 385 3.22 -1.92 -22.81
N VAL A 386 2.11 -2.46 -22.30
CA VAL A 386 1.10 -3.22 -23.05
C VAL A 386 -0.30 -2.72 -22.69
N ASP A 387 -1.28 -2.89 -23.58
CA ASP A 387 -2.67 -2.51 -23.26
C ASP A 387 -3.28 -3.43 -22.18
N GLU A 388 -4.41 -3.02 -21.61
CA GLU A 388 -5.14 -3.71 -20.54
C GLU A 388 -5.63 -5.12 -20.88
N ASP A 389 -5.59 -5.49 -22.16
CA ASP A 389 -6.03 -6.80 -22.66
C ASP A 389 -4.91 -7.85 -22.73
N VAL A 390 -3.73 -7.50 -22.22
CA VAL A 390 -2.53 -8.33 -22.11
C VAL A 390 -2.19 -8.52 -20.63
N ASP A 391 -2.09 -9.77 -20.20
CA ASP A 391 -1.60 -10.10 -18.87
C ASP A 391 -0.08 -9.85 -18.79
N PRO A 392 0.40 -8.91 -17.96
CA PRO A 392 1.82 -8.59 -17.87
C PRO A 392 2.68 -9.73 -17.31
N ALA A 393 2.06 -10.72 -16.65
CA ALA A 393 2.76 -11.91 -16.16
C ALA A 393 2.87 -13.03 -17.21
N ASN A 394 2.17 -12.90 -18.34
CA ASN A 394 2.20 -13.91 -19.40
C ASN A 394 3.10 -13.47 -20.56
N MET A 395 4.36 -13.92 -20.55
CA MET A 395 5.33 -13.51 -21.58
C MET A 395 4.95 -13.85 -23.01
N ASN A 396 4.17 -14.91 -23.24
CA ASN A 396 3.67 -15.20 -24.60
C ASN A 396 2.70 -14.11 -25.07
N GLN A 397 1.87 -13.56 -24.18
CA GLN A 397 1.00 -12.43 -24.52
C GLN A 397 1.79 -11.14 -24.67
N VAL A 398 2.81 -10.91 -23.84
CA VAL A 398 3.69 -9.73 -23.94
C VAL A 398 4.46 -9.73 -25.26
N ILE A 399 5.07 -10.87 -25.64
CA ILE A 399 5.76 -11.04 -26.92
C ILE A 399 4.79 -10.86 -28.08
N TRP A 400 3.58 -11.42 -28.00
CA TRP A 400 2.54 -11.19 -29.01
C TRP A 400 2.17 -9.71 -29.16
N ALA A 401 2.04 -8.98 -28.05
CA ALA A 401 1.76 -7.55 -28.08
C ALA A 401 2.92 -6.78 -28.72
N MET A 402 4.17 -7.07 -28.34
CA MET A 402 5.36 -6.49 -28.96
C MET A 402 5.38 -6.74 -30.48
N ALA A 403 5.15 -7.98 -30.92
CA ALA A 403 5.20 -8.34 -32.33
C ALA A 403 4.06 -7.75 -33.20
N THR A 404 2.94 -7.35 -32.58
CA THR A 404 1.73 -6.93 -33.31
C THR A 404 1.35 -5.47 -33.11
N ARG A 405 1.97 -4.77 -32.15
CA ARG A 405 1.62 -3.40 -31.78
C ARG A 405 2.81 -2.42 -31.77
N CYS A 406 4.04 -2.92 -31.63
CA CYS A 406 5.24 -2.08 -31.61
C CYS A 406 5.83 -1.96 -33.03
N ASN A 407 6.00 -0.74 -33.51
CA ASN A 407 6.88 -0.43 -34.63
C ASN A 407 8.26 -0.04 -34.08
N PRO A 408 9.31 -0.88 -34.22
CA PRO A 408 10.59 -0.66 -33.56
C PRO A 408 11.27 0.69 -33.83
N VAL A 409 10.98 1.34 -34.95
CA VAL A 409 11.56 2.66 -35.28
C VAL A 409 10.90 3.79 -34.47
N GLU A 410 9.61 3.67 -34.18
CA GLU A 410 8.80 4.73 -33.58
C GLU A 410 8.47 4.47 -32.10
N ASP A 411 8.48 3.20 -31.68
CA ASP A 411 7.97 2.74 -30.38
C ASP A 411 9.08 2.26 -29.42
N LEU A 412 10.36 2.50 -29.76
CA LEU A 412 11.51 2.19 -28.91
C LEU A 412 12.28 3.44 -28.53
N ASP A 413 12.48 3.64 -27.22
CA ASP A 413 13.38 4.65 -26.68
C ASP A 413 14.51 4.01 -25.86
N ILE A 414 15.66 4.69 -25.79
CA ILE A 414 16.80 4.25 -24.98
C ILE A 414 17.19 5.35 -23.99
N LEU A 415 17.02 5.06 -22.70
CA LEU A 415 17.63 5.84 -21.62
C LEU A 415 19.07 5.36 -21.43
N ARG A 416 20.03 6.29 -21.50
CA ARG A 416 21.47 5.99 -21.36
C ARG A 416 21.98 6.51 -20.02
N GLN A 417 23.09 5.95 -19.55
CA GLN A 417 23.76 6.38 -18.31
C GLN A 417 22.84 6.28 -17.07
N THR A 418 22.02 5.23 -17.02
CA THR A 418 21.09 4.98 -15.91
C THR A 418 21.74 4.16 -14.80
N TRP A 419 21.13 4.11 -13.62
CA TRP A 419 21.64 3.32 -12.50
C TRP A 419 21.66 1.82 -12.80
N SER A 420 22.83 1.20 -12.66
CA SER A 420 23.03 -0.25 -12.75
C SER A 420 23.70 -0.80 -11.49
N THR A 421 24.27 -2.00 -11.59
CA THR A 421 24.91 -2.73 -10.50
C THR A 421 26.26 -3.26 -10.94
N TRP A 422 27.18 -3.37 -9.99
CA TRP A 422 28.48 -4.03 -10.17
C TRP A 422 28.38 -5.51 -10.59
N LEU A 423 27.18 -6.07 -10.47
CA LEU A 423 26.85 -7.43 -10.89
C LEU A 423 26.36 -7.52 -12.34
N ASP A 424 26.31 -6.42 -13.09
CA ASP A 424 25.88 -6.42 -14.48
C ASP A 424 26.93 -7.08 -15.40
N PRO A 425 26.66 -8.27 -15.97
CA PRO A 425 27.64 -8.98 -16.79
C PRO A 425 27.81 -8.38 -18.19
N THR A 426 26.92 -7.47 -18.62
CA THR A 426 26.96 -6.94 -20.00
C THR A 426 27.86 -5.71 -20.17
N GLN A 427 28.46 -5.21 -19.09
CA GLN A 427 29.38 -4.07 -19.13
C GLN A 427 30.79 -4.52 -18.75
N ASN A 428 31.75 -4.22 -19.61
CA ASN A 428 33.16 -4.51 -19.38
C ASN A 428 34.02 -3.34 -19.91
N PRO A 429 35.07 -2.94 -19.18
CA PRO A 429 35.62 -3.60 -17.99
C PRO A 429 34.73 -3.39 -16.73
N PRO A 430 34.90 -4.18 -15.64
CA PRO A 430 33.99 -4.17 -14.49
C PRO A 430 33.72 -2.80 -13.86
N GLU A 431 34.65 -1.85 -14.01
CA GLU A 431 34.57 -0.45 -13.58
C GLU A 431 33.42 0.33 -14.22
N GLU A 432 32.96 -0.09 -15.40
CA GLU A 432 31.83 0.55 -16.11
C GLU A 432 30.45 0.08 -15.64
N ARG A 433 30.40 -1.05 -14.91
CA ARG A 433 29.14 -1.70 -14.47
C ARG A 433 28.17 -0.83 -13.64
N PRO A 434 28.58 0.24 -12.91
CA PRO A 434 27.62 1.14 -12.27
C PRO A 434 26.67 1.86 -13.22
N TYR A 435 27.08 2.03 -14.47
CA TYR A 435 26.33 2.74 -15.50
C TYR A 435 25.66 1.72 -16.43
N GLY A 436 24.36 1.91 -16.66
CA GLY A 436 23.54 1.06 -17.51
C GLY A 436 22.78 1.83 -18.58
N SER A 437 21.93 1.09 -19.27
CA SER A 437 20.94 1.65 -20.18
C SER A 437 19.62 0.89 -20.07
N LYS A 438 18.53 1.52 -20.50
CA LYS A 438 17.18 0.97 -20.45
C LYS A 438 16.51 1.14 -21.79
N ALA A 439 15.97 0.05 -22.33
CA ALA A 439 15.07 0.07 -23.47
C ALA A 439 13.63 0.23 -22.97
N LEU A 440 12.96 1.26 -23.48
CA LEU A 440 11.54 1.50 -23.27
C LEU A 440 10.81 1.01 -24.51
N VAL A 441 9.90 0.05 -24.35
CA VAL A 441 9.19 -0.62 -25.42
C VAL A 441 7.70 -0.30 -25.33
N ASN A 442 7.19 0.51 -26.25
CA ASN A 442 5.76 0.73 -26.38
C ASN A 442 5.12 -0.39 -27.22
N ALA A 443 4.55 -1.37 -26.55
CA ALA A 443 3.79 -2.46 -27.17
C ALA A 443 2.27 -2.28 -26.99
N CYS A 444 1.82 -1.03 -26.82
CA CYS A 444 0.40 -0.68 -26.84
C CYS A 444 -0.08 -0.39 -28.27
N MET A 445 -1.38 -0.53 -28.53
CA MET A 445 -1.97 -0.07 -29.79
C MET A 445 -1.71 1.43 -29.99
N GLU A 446 -1.40 1.85 -31.21
CA GLU A 446 -1.03 3.24 -31.45
C GLU A 446 -2.17 4.21 -31.04
N HIS A 447 -1.89 5.05 -30.03
CA HIS A 447 -2.90 5.93 -29.43
C HIS A 447 -3.58 6.84 -30.48
N ARG A 448 -2.82 7.35 -31.45
CA ARG A 448 -3.30 8.27 -32.50
C ARG A 448 -4.38 7.62 -33.38
N TYR A 449 -4.32 6.30 -33.53
CA TYR A 449 -5.19 5.55 -34.43
C TYR A 449 -5.99 4.45 -33.73
N LEU A 450 -6.24 4.54 -32.41
CA LEU A 450 -7.00 3.50 -31.68
C LEU A 450 -8.33 3.12 -32.33
N LYS A 451 -9.02 4.09 -32.96
CA LYS A 451 -10.29 3.85 -33.66
C LYS A 451 -10.11 3.17 -35.02
N GLN A 452 -8.98 3.37 -35.69
CA GLN A 452 -8.64 2.72 -36.97
C GLN A 452 -7.83 1.43 -36.78
N PHE A 453 -7.27 1.19 -35.60
CA PHE A 453 -6.47 0.01 -35.32
C PHE A 453 -7.28 -1.26 -35.57
N SER A 454 -6.63 -2.28 -36.13
CA SER A 454 -7.30 -3.52 -36.52
C SER A 454 -8.02 -4.14 -35.33
N LYS A 455 -9.32 -4.42 -35.48
CA LYS A 455 -10.13 -5.02 -34.42
C LYS A 455 -9.59 -6.39 -34.05
N ARG A 456 -9.24 -6.59 -32.77
CA ARG A 456 -8.80 -7.89 -32.25
C ARG A 456 -9.92 -8.93 -32.37
N THR A 457 -9.59 -10.11 -32.88
CA THR A 457 -10.47 -11.28 -32.84
C THR A 457 -10.60 -11.77 -31.39
N LYS A 458 -11.79 -11.65 -30.79
CA LYS A 458 -12.10 -12.12 -29.44
C LYS A 458 -13.28 -13.09 -29.47
N VAL A 459 -13.22 -14.14 -28.64
CA VAL A 459 -14.37 -15.00 -28.39
C VAL A 459 -15.32 -14.25 -27.44
N ARG A 460 -16.64 -14.34 -27.67
CA ARG A 460 -17.63 -13.74 -26.75
C ARG A 460 -17.45 -14.34 -25.37
N ARG A 461 -17.36 -13.51 -24.33
CA ARG A 461 -17.16 -13.95 -22.94
C ARG A 461 -18.18 -15.01 -22.50
N SER A 462 -19.45 -14.82 -22.82
CA SER A 462 -20.51 -15.81 -22.52
C SER A 462 -20.34 -17.17 -23.24
N VAL A 463 -19.63 -17.22 -24.37
CA VAL A 463 -19.31 -18.47 -25.08
C VAL A 463 -18.06 -19.11 -24.47
N TYR A 464 -17.06 -18.31 -24.13
CA TYR A 464 -15.83 -18.75 -23.48
C TYR A 464 -16.13 -19.36 -22.09
N ASP A 465 -16.88 -18.64 -21.25
CA ASP A 465 -17.21 -19.08 -19.88
C ASP A 465 -18.06 -20.36 -19.88
N ARG A 466 -18.98 -20.52 -20.85
CA ARG A 466 -19.77 -21.75 -21.05
C ARG A 466 -18.91 -22.97 -21.38
N ARG A 467 -17.77 -22.79 -22.04
CA ARG A 467 -16.90 -23.88 -22.51
C ARG A 467 -15.72 -24.16 -21.58
N ARG A 468 -15.26 -23.19 -20.79
CA ARG A 468 -14.10 -23.34 -19.90
C ARG A 468 -14.36 -24.26 -18.71
N GLY A 469 -15.61 -24.51 -18.34
CA GLY A 469 -15.99 -25.47 -17.29
C GLY A 469 -15.50 -25.05 -15.89
N GLY A 470 -16.40 -24.63 -15.02
CA GLY A 470 -16.10 -24.52 -13.59
C GLY A 470 -15.72 -25.89 -12.98
N PRO A 471 -15.02 -25.91 -11.84
CA PRO A 471 -14.52 -27.14 -11.23
C PRO A 471 -15.64 -28.15 -10.96
N ARG A 472 -15.33 -29.42 -11.24
CA ARG A 472 -16.18 -30.61 -11.21
C ARG A 472 -17.12 -30.66 -9.99
N MET A 473 -18.40 -30.36 -10.23
CA MET A 473 -19.50 -30.79 -9.37
C MET A 473 -19.94 -32.19 -9.82
N ILE A 474 -19.15 -33.21 -9.46
CA ILE A 474 -19.64 -34.59 -9.42
C ILE A 474 -20.61 -34.61 -8.23
N HIS A 475 -21.93 -34.53 -8.48
CA HIS A 475 -23.05 -35.00 -7.64
C HIS A 475 -24.42 -34.40 -8.09
N LEU A 476 -24.75 -34.44 -9.38
CA LEU A 476 -26.12 -34.13 -9.81
C LEU A 476 -26.55 -34.96 -11.04
N LEU A 477 -26.52 -36.27 -10.86
CA LEU A 477 -27.26 -37.24 -11.66
C LEU A 477 -28.12 -38.02 -10.66
N ILE A 478 -29.30 -37.48 -10.31
CA ILE A 478 -30.46 -38.27 -9.82
C ILE A 478 -31.76 -37.43 -9.70
N LEU A 479 -31.75 -36.10 -9.69
CA LEU A 479 -32.99 -35.32 -9.45
C LEU A 479 -33.50 -34.48 -10.63
N GLY A 480 -33.33 -34.99 -11.85
CA GLY A 480 -33.71 -34.31 -13.10
C GLY A 480 -35.19 -34.39 -13.52
N VAL A 481 -36.13 -34.84 -12.67
CA VAL A 481 -37.53 -35.06 -13.12
C VAL A 481 -38.61 -34.37 -12.28
N ALA A 482 -38.30 -33.71 -11.16
CA ALA A 482 -39.36 -33.28 -10.22
C ALA A 482 -39.57 -31.77 -9.98
N LEU A 483 -38.86 -30.84 -10.65
CA LEU A 483 -39.10 -29.40 -10.41
C LEU A 483 -39.33 -28.59 -11.69
N LEU A 484 -40.33 -29.03 -12.46
CA LEU A 484 -41.08 -28.22 -13.41
C LEU A 484 -42.34 -27.66 -12.72
N ALA A 485 -42.18 -27.01 -11.57
CA ALA A 485 -43.23 -26.25 -10.89
C ALA A 485 -42.63 -25.42 -9.74
N ARG A 486 -42.17 -24.20 -10.05
CA ARG A 486 -42.19 -23.00 -9.19
C ARG A 486 -41.42 -21.89 -9.89
N VAL A 487 -42.16 -21.02 -10.57
CA VAL A 487 -41.73 -19.63 -10.76
C VAL A 487 -41.72 -19.01 -9.36
N LEU A 488 -40.59 -19.12 -8.68
CA LEU A 488 -40.28 -18.29 -7.52
C LEU A 488 -39.58 -17.06 -8.10
N VAL A 489 -40.21 -15.90 -7.87
CA VAL A 489 -39.54 -14.61 -7.94
C VAL A 489 -38.24 -14.76 -7.14
N ALA A 490 -37.09 -14.73 -7.83
CA ALA A 490 -35.82 -14.71 -7.14
C ALA A 490 -35.76 -13.37 -6.39
N GLU A 491 -35.94 -13.40 -5.07
CA GLU A 491 -35.51 -12.28 -4.22
C GLU A 491 -34.05 -12.02 -4.54
N ALA A 492 -33.75 -10.80 -5.00
CA ALA A 492 -32.39 -10.38 -5.27
C ALA A 492 -31.59 -10.50 -3.97
N GLN A 493 -30.76 -11.53 -3.88
CA GLN A 493 -29.93 -11.76 -2.72
C GLN A 493 -28.99 -10.57 -2.53
N LEU A 494 -29.03 -9.96 -1.35
CA LEU A 494 -28.15 -8.83 -1.02
C LEU A 494 -26.68 -9.23 -1.21
N PRO A 495 -25.82 -8.33 -1.70
CA PRO A 495 -24.40 -8.60 -1.83
C PRO A 495 -23.80 -8.88 -0.45
N LYS A 496 -22.77 -9.72 -0.37
CA LYS A 496 -22.10 -9.98 0.93
C LYS A 496 -21.38 -8.74 1.48
N GLN A 497 -20.94 -7.86 0.57
CA GLN A 497 -20.15 -6.68 0.90
C GLN A 497 -20.48 -5.54 -0.07
N VAL A 498 -20.45 -4.31 0.42
CA VAL A 498 -20.54 -3.06 -0.34
C VAL A 498 -19.44 -2.09 0.13
N THR A 499 -19.16 -1.08 -0.67
CA THR A 499 -18.12 -0.08 -0.44
C THR A 499 -18.70 1.30 -0.08
N LEU A 500 -18.00 2.04 0.78
CA LEU A 500 -18.30 3.43 1.14
C LEU A 500 -17.09 4.32 0.87
N ALA A 501 -17.10 5.05 -0.25
CA ALA A 501 -16.07 6.05 -0.56
C ALA A 501 -16.11 7.24 0.40
N THR A 502 -14.93 7.66 0.86
CA THR A 502 -14.78 8.86 1.69
C THR A 502 -13.35 9.40 1.62
N ASN A 503 -13.04 10.48 2.35
CA ASN A 503 -11.71 11.08 2.47
C ASN A 503 -10.71 10.18 3.24
N PRO A 504 -9.40 10.48 3.25
CA PRO A 504 -8.39 9.61 3.87
C PRO A 504 -8.49 9.51 5.40
N PRO A 505 -7.86 8.49 6.01
CA PRO A 505 -7.72 8.39 7.46
C PRO A 505 -7.15 9.68 8.08
N GLY A 506 -7.64 10.04 9.27
CA GLY A 506 -7.28 11.29 9.96
C GLY A 506 -8.18 12.48 9.63
N THR A 507 -9.09 12.35 8.67
CA THR A 507 -10.13 13.36 8.38
C THR A 507 -11.43 13.10 9.16
N THR A 508 -12.20 14.17 9.42
CA THR A 508 -13.51 14.04 10.06
C THR A 508 -14.48 13.19 9.24
N TYR A 509 -14.44 13.29 7.91
CA TYR A 509 -15.27 12.47 7.01
C TYR A 509 -14.96 10.98 7.13
N TYR A 510 -13.69 10.58 7.24
CA TYR A 510 -13.32 9.19 7.45
C TYR A 510 -13.86 8.62 8.77
N ALA A 511 -13.84 9.41 9.85
CA ALA A 511 -14.39 9.02 11.14
C ALA A 511 -15.93 8.84 11.08
N VAL A 512 -16.63 9.77 10.43
CA VAL A 512 -18.08 9.68 10.22
C VAL A 512 -18.42 8.48 9.34
N ALA A 513 -17.73 8.26 8.22
CA ALA A 513 -17.92 7.12 7.34
C ALA A 513 -17.69 5.78 8.06
N SER A 514 -16.66 5.70 8.92
CA SER A 514 -16.39 4.51 9.73
C SER A 514 -17.53 4.21 10.69
N GLY A 515 -18.14 5.24 11.30
CA GLY A 515 -19.30 5.07 12.16
C GLY A 515 -20.57 4.63 11.41
N LEU A 516 -20.84 5.22 10.24
CA LEU A 516 -21.94 4.79 9.36
C LEU A 516 -21.76 3.34 8.92
N ALA A 517 -20.56 2.99 8.45
CA ALA A 517 -20.22 1.64 8.00
C ALA A 517 -20.37 0.60 9.12
N LYS A 518 -20.02 0.95 10.36
CA LYS A 518 -20.21 0.09 11.53
C LYS A 518 -21.70 -0.21 11.78
N VAL A 519 -22.56 0.80 11.76
CA VAL A 519 -24.01 0.63 11.99
C VAL A 519 -24.66 -0.14 10.84
N VAL A 520 -24.34 0.21 9.59
CA VAL A 520 -24.87 -0.49 8.40
C VAL A 520 -24.43 -1.95 8.40
N SER A 521 -23.15 -2.24 8.66
CA SER A 521 -22.64 -3.63 8.69
C SER A 521 -23.30 -4.49 9.76
N GLY A 522 -23.75 -3.89 10.87
CA GLY A 522 -24.42 -4.59 11.95
C GLY A 522 -25.89 -4.92 11.67
N ALA A 523 -26.54 -4.25 10.72
CA ALA A 523 -28.00 -4.29 10.57
C ALA A 523 -28.54 -4.45 9.13
N ALA A 524 -27.73 -4.20 8.09
CA ALA A 524 -28.19 -4.22 6.69
C ALA A 524 -28.13 -5.61 6.00
N GLY A 525 -27.54 -6.62 6.66
CA GLY A 525 -27.36 -7.95 6.05
C GLY A 525 -26.18 -8.05 5.07
N PHE A 526 -25.36 -7.02 4.99
CA PHE A 526 -24.10 -6.98 4.23
C PHE A 526 -23.04 -6.17 4.96
N GLN A 527 -21.76 -6.45 4.68
CA GLN A 527 -20.66 -5.67 5.24
C GLN A 527 -20.43 -4.39 4.42
N MET A 528 -20.44 -3.21 5.05
CA MET A 528 -20.05 -1.96 4.42
C MET A 528 -18.59 -1.64 4.75
N VAL A 529 -17.73 -1.58 3.73
CA VAL A 529 -16.29 -1.32 3.89
C VAL A 529 -15.95 0.09 3.46
N VAL A 530 -15.31 0.86 4.35
CA VAL A 530 -14.85 2.22 4.07
C VAL A 530 -13.65 2.17 3.11
N GLN A 531 -13.72 2.92 2.02
CA GLN A 531 -12.65 3.05 1.04
C GLN A 531 -12.17 4.50 0.97
N PRO A 532 -10.94 4.80 1.42
CA PRO A 532 -10.42 6.16 1.43
C PRO A 532 -9.91 6.61 0.05
N TYR A 533 -10.18 7.87 -0.29
CA TYR A 533 -9.71 8.54 -1.49
C TYR A 533 -9.12 9.91 -1.13
N THR A 534 -8.18 10.40 -1.93
CA THR A 534 -7.48 11.68 -1.69
C THR A 534 -8.39 12.90 -1.64
N GLY A 535 -9.57 12.87 -2.26
CA GLY A 535 -10.56 13.94 -2.20
C GLY A 535 -11.80 13.65 -3.04
N THR A 536 -12.78 14.57 -3.02
CA THR A 536 -14.05 14.39 -3.73
C THR A 536 -13.86 14.15 -5.23
N SER A 537 -12.92 14.84 -5.87
CA SER A 537 -12.65 14.73 -7.31
C SER A 537 -12.19 13.34 -7.76
N THR A 538 -11.56 12.55 -6.89
CA THR A 538 -11.08 11.20 -7.23
C THR A 538 -12.13 10.12 -6.99
N MET A 539 -13.04 10.32 -6.02
CA MET A 539 -14.14 9.38 -5.77
C MET A 539 -15.37 9.59 -6.67
N LEU A 540 -15.65 10.83 -7.10
CA LEU A 540 -16.84 11.16 -7.90
C LEU A 540 -17.00 10.33 -9.19
N PRO A 541 -15.95 10.11 -10.01
CA PRO A 541 -16.09 9.28 -11.20
C PRO A 541 -16.50 7.84 -10.89
N LEU A 542 -15.97 7.26 -9.81
CA LEU A 542 -16.24 5.87 -9.41
C LEU A 542 -17.66 5.70 -8.84
N LEU A 543 -18.14 6.68 -8.07
CA LEU A 543 -19.53 6.74 -7.63
C LEU A 543 -20.48 6.94 -8.82
N ASN A 544 -20.09 7.74 -9.81
CA ASN A 544 -20.90 8.01 -10.98
C ASN A 544 -20.96 6.83 -11.97
N SER A 545 -19.90 6.00 -12.04
CA SER A 545 -19.86 4.77 -12.83
C SER A 545 -20.49 3.57 -12.11
N GLY A 546 -20.66 3.64 -10.79
CA GLY A 546 -21.15 2.53 -9.96
C GLY A 546 -20.06 1.52 -9.59
N GLU A 547 -18.77 1.87 -9.73
CA GLU A 547 -17.64 1.07 -9.24
C GLU A 547 -17.51 1.14 -7.71
N VAL A 548 -18.08 2.17 -7.09
CA VAL A 548 -18.28 2.28 -5.64
C VAL A 548 -19.78 2.39 -5.35
N ASP A 549 -20.24 1.68 -4.32
CA ASP A 549 -21.66 1.58 -4.00
C ASP A 549 -22.19 2.86 -3.31
N PHE A 550 -21.56 3.27 -2.20
CA PHE A 550 -21.95 4.43 -1.41
C PHE A 550 -20.82 5.46 -1.35
N GLY A 551 -21.15 6.73 -1.17
CA GLY A 551 -20.19 7.82 -0.96
C GLY A 551 -20.63 8.74 0.17
N LEU A 552 -19.69 9.19 0.99
CA LEU A 552 -19.90 10.25 1.97
C LEU A 552 -19.20 11.52 1.48
N VAL A 553 -19.98 12.48 0.98
CA VAL A 553 -19.49 13.67 0.28
C VAL A 553 -20.28 14.92 0.71
N ASN A 554 -19.68 16.11 0.65
CA ASN A 554 -20.40 17.34 0.97
C ASN A 554 -21.37 17.77 -0.15
N ALA A 555 -22.41 18.52 0.23
CA ALA A 555 -23.48 18.96 -0.65
C ALA A 555 -23.02 19.85 -1.82
N VAL A 556 -22.03 20.72 -1.60
CA VAL A 556 -21.62 21.73 -2.61
C VAL A 556 -20.82 21.09 -3.74
N ASP A 557 -19.86 20.23 -3.41
CA ASP A 557 -19.11 19.48 -4.41
C ASP A 557 -20.03 18.62 -5.28
N LEU A 558 -21.00 17.95 -4.66
CA LEU A 558 -22.00 17.16 -5.37
C LEU A 558 -22.89 18.02 -6.27
N GLY A 559 -23.29 19.21 -5.82
CA GLY A 559 -24.07 20.14 -6.64
C GLY A 559 -23.31 20.63 -7.87
N LEU A 560 -22.02 20.95 -7.71
CA LEU A 560 -21.12 21.31 -8.81
C LEU A 560 -20.91 20.15 -9.79
N ALA A 561 -20.68 18.95 -9.27
CA ALA A 561 -20.48 17.75 -10.09
C ALA A 561 -21.76 17.35 -10.84
N TYR A 562 -22.91 17.34 -10.17
CA TYR A 562 -24.18 16.94 -10.77
C TYR A 562 -24.66 17.89 -11.87
N ARG A 563 -24.51 19.21 -11.68
CA ARG A 563 -24.92 20.22 -12.68
C ARG A 563 -23.89 20.45 -13.79
N GLY A 564 -22.66 20.00 -13.59
CA GLY A 564 -21.58 20.05 -14.58
C GLY A 564 -21.05 21.46 -14.85
N ALA A 565 -20.24 21.58 -15.91
CA ALA A 565 -19.40 22.76 -16.18
C ALA A 565 -20.15 24.09 -16.37
N GLY A 566 -21.46 24.04 -16.66
CA GLY A 566 -22.32 25.22 -16.77
C GLY A 566 -22.64 25.89 -15.43
N PHE A 567 -22.58 25.14 -14.33
CA PHE A 567 -22.77 25.67 -12.97
C PHE A 567 -21.41 25.95 -12.33
N LYS A 568 -21.15 27.22 -12.00
CA LYS A 568 -19.87 27.68 -11.45
C LYS A 568 -20.10 28.48 -10.18
N ILE A 569 -19.22 28.30 -9.20
CA ILE A 569 -19.18 29.10 -7.97
C ILE A 569 -17.89 29.90 -7.99
N GLY A 570 -17.99 31.22 -7.83
CA GLY A 570 -16.83 32.12 -7.96
C GLY A 570 -16.10 32.00 -9.31
N GLY A 571 -16.83 31.69 -10.38
CA GLY A 571 -16.26 31.49 -11.73
C GLY A 571 -15.59 30.14 -11.97
N ARG A 572 -15.61 29.22 -10.98
CA ARG A 572 -14.92 27.92 -11.04
C ARG A 572 -15.87 26.73 -10.83
N ASN A 573 -15.66 25.68 -11.62
CA ASN A 573 -16.13 24.33 -11.32
C ASN A 573 -15.04 23.32 -11.73
N PRO A 574 -14.29 22.75 -10.78
CA PRO A 574 -13.19 21.84 -11.09
C PRO A 574 -13.62 20.37 -11.10
N TYR A 575 -14.91 20.09 -10.88
CA TYR A 575 -15.40 18.72 -10.74
C TYR A 575 -15.88 18.16 -12.09
N PRO A 576 -15.60 16.87 -12.37
CA PRO A 576 -16.15 16.21 -13.54
C PRO A 576 -17.67 16.12 -13.40
N HIS A 577 -18.37 16.21 -14.54
CA HIS A 577 -19.82 16.09 -14.56
C HIS A 577 -20.26 14.67 -14.16
N ALA A 578 -21.13 14.57 -13.15
CA ALA A 578 -21.54 13.32 -12.53
C ALA A 578 -23.08 13.23 -12.42
N PRO A 579 -23.81 13.08 -13.55
CA PRO A 579 -25.27 13.14 -13.58
C PRO A 579 -25.96 11.89 -13.00
N ASN A 580 -25.22 10.80 -12.78
CA ASN A 580 -25.76 9.55 -12.25
C ASN A 580 -25.76 9.49 -10.72
N LEU A 581 -25.32 10.53 -10.02
CA LEU A 581 -25.33 10.53 -8.56
C LEU A 581 -26.74 10.75 -8.03
N ARG A 582 -27.09 10.04 -6.96
CA ARG A 582 -28.37 10.18 -6.26
C ARG A 582 -28.16 10.27 -4.76
N LEU A 583 -28.94 11.13 -4.11
CA LEU A 583 -28.94 11.26 -2.66
C LEU A 583 -29.67 10.07 -2.03
N ALA A 584 -29.03 9.40 -1.08
CA ALA A 584 -29.66 8.37 -0.26
C ALA A 584 -30.16 8.99 1.05
N MET A 585 -29.32 9.74 1.75
CA MET A 585 -29.66 10.38 3.04
C MET A 585 -28.90 11.68 3.22
N ARG A 586 -29.58 12.73 3.68
CA ARG A 586 -28.95 13.97 4.17
C ARG A 586 -28.46 13.75 5.60
N GLY A 587 -27.22 14.12 5.86
CA GLY A 587 -26.54 13.93 7.13
C GLY A 587 -26.21 15.23 7.85
N SER A 588 -25.22 15.14 8.74
CA SER A 588 -24.79 16.24 9.61
C SER A 588 -24.08 17.37 8.86
N PRO A 589 -24.15 18.60 9.37
CA PRO A 589 -23.37 19.70 8.85
C PRO A 589 -21.91 19.61 9.27
N LEU A 590 -21.02 19.77 8.30
CA LEU A 590 -19.61 20.02 8.55
C LEU A 590 -19.41 21.52 8.78
N MET A 591 -18.82 21.88 9.91
CA MET A 591 -18.49 23.26 10.26
C MET A 591 -17.02 23.54 10.00
N VAL A 592 -16.73 24.63 9.30
CA VAL A 592 -15.38 25.08 8.97
C VAL A 592 -15.20 26.54 9.35
N GLY A 593 -14.04 26.86 9.90
CA GLY A 593 -13.73 28.19 10.42
C GLY A 593 -12.35 28.67 9.98
N LEU A 594 -12.22 29.98 9.82
CA LEU A 594 -10.92 30.60 9.65
C LEU A 594 -10.14 30.48 10.96
N LEU A 595 -8.88 30.11 10.86
CA LEU A 595 -7.98 29.86 11.97
C LEU A 595 -6.83 30.88 11.94
N VAL A 596 -6.57 31.49 13.09
CA VAL A 596 -5.42 32.38 13.32
C VAL A 596 -4.68 31.95 14.58
N ARG A 597 -3.44 32.42 14.75
CA ARG A 597 -2.75 32.25 16.03
C ARG A 597 -3.49 33.00 17.14
N LYS A 598 -3.42 32.48 18.36
CA LYS A 598 -4.13 33.04 19.52
C LYS A 598 -3.72 34.48 19.81
N ASP A 599 -2.43 34.78 19.65
CA ASP A 599 -1.80 36.10 19.81
C ASP A 599 -1.97 37.02 18.59
N SER A 600 -2.55 36.53 17.48
CA SER A 600 -2.74 37.33 16.27
C SER A 600 -3.60 38.56 16.55
N PRO A 601 -3.23 39.74 16.01
CA PRO A 601 -4.03 40.95 16.13
C PRO A 601 -5.34 40.91 15.32
N ILE A 602 -5.52 39.93 14.42
CA ILE A 602 -6.70 39.81 13.55
C ILE A 602 -7.89 39.32 14.37
N ARG A 603 -8.86 40.19 14.69
CA ARG A 603 -10.02 39.85 15.55
C ARG A 603 -11.29 39.56 14.77
N SER A 604 -11.36 39.98 13.51
CA SER A 604 -12.56 39.85 12.67
C SER A 604 -12.21 39.37 11.27
N VAL A 605 -13.14 38.68 10.61
CA VAL A 605 -13.02 38.32 9.19
C VAL A 605 -12.81 39.54 8.29
N HIS A 606 -13.24 40.75 8.68
CA HIS A 606 -13.00 41.96 7.90
C HIS A 606 -11.54 42.42 7.92
N GLU A 607 -10.76 42.03 8.94
CA GLU A 607 -9.37 42.44 9.14
C GLU A 607 -8.35 41.57 8.37
N ILE A 608 -8.83 40.53 7.67
CA ILE A 608 -7.96 39.66 6.85
C ILE A 608 -7.51 40.34 5.55
N LYS A 609 -8.08 41.50 5.21
CA LYS A 609 -7.68 42.30 4.04
C LYS A 609 -6.18 42.62 4.09
N GLY A 610 -5.47 42.30 3.01
CA GLY A 610 -4.02 42.48 2.84
C GLY A 610 -3.16 41.42 3.55
N LYS A 611 -3.75 40.48 4.29
CA LYS A 611 -3.04 39.43 5.04
C LYS A 611 -2.73 38.23 4.16
N ARG A 612 -1.76 37.41 4.60
CA ARG A 612 -1.40 36.15 3.96
C ARG A 612 -2.40 35.08 4.34
N MET A 613 -3.20 34.63 3.37
CA MET A 613 -4.28 33.68 3.58
C MET A 613 -4.05 32.46 2.70
N THR A 614 -4.13 31.26 3.27
CA THR A 614 -4.00 30.03 2.48
C THR A 614 -5.19 29.85 1.55
N GLY A 615 -4.97 29.73 0.24
CA GLY A 615 -6.07 29.86 -0.73
C GLY A 615 -6.12 28.82 -1.85
N GLU A 616 -5.03 28.10 -2.10
CA GLU A 616 -4.97 27.06 -3.14
C GLU A 616 -4.63 25.71 -2.52
N TYR A 617 -5.44 24.71 -2.85
CA TYR A 617 -5.42 23.38 -2.26
C TYR A 617 -5.66 22.31 -3.34
N PRO A 618 -4.64 21.92 -4.11
CA PRO A 618 -4.81 21.00 -5.24
C PRO A 618 -5.32 19.61 -4.80
N ALA A 619 -4.98 19.14 -3.60
CA ALA A 619 -5.48 17.87 -3.08
C ALA A 619 -6.92 17.95 -2.52
N HIS A 620 -7.40 19.14 -2.14
CA HIS A 620 -8.69 19.34 -1.47
C HIS A 620 -9.44 20.53 -2.05
N LEU A 621 -9.98 20.36 -3.26
CA LEU A 621 -10.61 21.43 -4.04
C LEU A 621 -11.76 22.14 -3.30
N ALA A 622 -12.50 21.41 -2.45
CA ALA A 622 -13.60 21.93 -1.63
C ALA A 622 -13.17 23.10 -0.70
N VAL A 623 -11.92 23.07 -0.24
CA VAL A 623 -11.37 24.06 0.70
C VAL A 623 -11.30 25.44 0.05
N TRP A 624 -11.14 25.52 -1.27
CA TRP A 624 -11.21 26.77 -2.01
C TRP A 624 -12.59 27.44 -1.85
N TYR A 625 -13.68 26.67 -1.91
CA TYR A 625 -15.04 27.18 -1.73
C TYR A 625 -15.32 27.64 -0.30
N ASN A 626 -14.75 26.96 0.70
CA ASN A 626 -14.79 27.41 2.10
C ASN A 626 -14.16 28.79 2.24
N MET A 627 -12.96 28.96 1.69
CA MET A 627 -12.23 30.22 1.76
C MET A 627 -12.94 31.34 0.99
N PHE A 628 -13.46 31.02 -0.20
CA PHE A 628 -14.28 31.94 -0.97
C PHE A 628 -15.55 32.36 -0.21
N GLY A 629 -16.21 31.43 0.49
CA GLY A 629 -17.33 31.72 1.37
C GLY A 629 -16.96 32.63 2.54
N HIS A 630 -15.83 32.37 3.21
CA HIS A 630 -15.34 33.21 4.31
C HIS A 630 -15.07 34.64 3.84
N LEU A 631 -14.34 34.82 2.72
CA LEU A 631 -14.10 36.13 2.11
C LEU A 631 -15.41 36.84 1.76
N SER A 632 -16.31 36.13 1.08
CA SER A 632 -17.58 36.69 0.62
C SER A 632 -18.47 37.14 1.77
N SER A 633 -18.49 36.40 2.89
CA SER A 633 -19.24 36.80 4.09
C SER A 633 -18.84 38.22 4.53
N ALA A 634 -17.56 38.59 4.44
CA ALA A 634 -17.03 39.89 4.81
C ALA A 634 -17.10 40.95 3.70
N GLY A 635 -17.61 40.60 2.51
CA GLY A 635 -17.58 41.46 1.33
C GLY A 635 -16.20 41.57 0.67
N LEU A 636 -15.30 40.62 0.96
CA LEU A 636 -13.94 40.56 0.42
C LEU A 636 -13.86 39.59 -0.77
N THR A 637 -12.82 39.75 -1.58
CA THR A 637 -12.51 38.89 -2.73
C THR A 637 -11.10 38.32 -2.62
N TRP A 638 -10.73 37.40 -3.51
CA TRP A 638 -9.36 36.88 -3.58
C TRP A 638 -8.31 37.97 -3.86
N ASN A 639 -8.71 39.10 -4.48
CA ASN A 639 -7.82 40.26 -4.71
C ASN A 639 -7.55 41.08 -3.45
N ASP A 640 -8.36 40.90 -2.40
CA ASP A 640 -8.19 41.60 -1.13
C ASP A 640 -7.20 40.90 -0.18
N VAL A 641 -6.67 39.72 -0.53
CA VAL A 641 -5.74 38.94 0.31
C VAL A 641 -4.51 38.49 -0.47
N LYS A 642 -3.43 38.17 0.25
CA LYS A 642 -2.21 37.57 -0.34
C LYS A 642 -2.33 36.06 -0.28
N VAL A 643 -2.67 35.42 -1.40
CA VAL A 643 -2.90 33.97 -1.46
C VAL A 643 -1.60 33.19 -1.23
N VAL A 644 -1.62 32.26 -0.28
CA VAL A 644 -0.54 31.30 -0.01
C VAL A 644 -0.98 29.92 -0.53
N PRO A 645 -0.31 29.34 -1.53
CA PRO A 645 -0.62 28.00 -2.01
C PRO A 645 -0.06 26.94 -1.04
N VAL A 646 -0.83 25.88 -0.80
CA VAL A 646 -0.43 24.75 0.05
C VAL A 646 -0.93 23.42 -0.53
N PRO A 647 -0.21 22.30 -0.35
CA PRO A 647 -0.62 21.02 -0.96
C PRO A 647 -2.00 20.51 -0.51
N ALA A 648 -2.29 20.54 0.79
CA ALA A 648 -3.55 20.11 1.38
C ALA A 648 -3.97 20.96 2.60
N VAL A 649 -5.15 20.68 3.16
CA VAL A 649 -5.73 21.46 4.26
C VAL A 649 -4.88 21.44 5.53
N ASN A 650 -4.20 20.33 5.82
CA ASN A 650 -3.31 20.23 6.98
C ASN A 650 -2.05 21.07 6.80
N ASP A 651 -1.47 21.10 5.60
CA ASP A 651 -0.34 21.97 5.26
C ASP A 651 -0.69 23.46 5.38
N GLY A 652 -1.98 23.79 5.21
CA GLY A 652 -2.51 25.12 5.48
C GLY A 652 -2.38 25.51 6.95
N VAL A 653 -2.60 24.58 7.88
CA VAL A 653 -2.40 24.81 9.32
C VAL A 653 -0.91 24.85 9.64
N ASP A 654 -0.09 24.00 9.01
CA ASP A 654 1.36 24.05 9.17
C ASP A 654 1.93 25.39 8.70
N ALA A 655 1.42 25.95 7.60
CA ALA A 655 1.80 27.28 7.14
C ALA A 655 1.49 28.38 8.17
N LEU A 656 0.37 28.26 8.90
CA LEU A 656 0.03 29.16 10.01
C LEU A 656 1.01 28.99 11.19
N VAL A 657 1.27 27.75 11.60
CA VAL A 657 2.20 27.39 12.69
C VAL A 657 3.64 27.80 12.40
N GLN A 658 4.05 27.76 11.12
CA GLN A 658 5.38 28.20 10.67
C GLN A 658 5.46 29.70 10.39
N GLY A 659 4.33 30.43 10.45
CA GLY A 659 4.28 31.88 10.21
C GLY A 659 4.41 32.25 8.73
N ARG A 660 4.22 31.28 7.82
CA ARG A 660 4.14 31.50 6.37
C ARG A 660 2.79 32.08 5.95
N ALA A 661 1.73 31.81 6.70
CA ALA A 661 0.41 32.41 6.55
C ALA A 661 -0.05 33.08 7.86
N ASP A 662 -0.86 34.13 7.73
CA ASP A 662 -1.47 34.85 8.86
C ASP A 662 -2.86 34.26 9.20
N VAL A 663 -3.55 33.73 8.19
CA VAL A 663 -4.89 33.15 8.28
C VAL A 663 -4.91 31.83 7.51
N SER A 664 -5.49 30.80 8.12
CA SER A 664 -5.79 29.53 7.47
C SER A 664 -7.24 29.11 7.73
N GLN A 665 -7.62 27.87 7.40
CA GLN A 665 -8.92 27.33 7.79
C GLN A 665 -8.80 25.85 8.15
N HIS A 666 -9.68 25.39 9.04
CA HIS A 666 -9.84 23.96 9.27
C HIS A 666 -11.24 23.63 9.80
N ALA A 667 -11.55 22.35 9.84
CA ALA A 667 -12.81 21.84 10.35
C ALA A 667 -12.86 21.92 11.88
N PHE A 668 -14.03 22.31 12.40
CA PHE A 668 -14.34 22.32 13.82
C PHE A 668 -14.05 20.93 14.45
N GLY A 669 -13.32 20.92 15.56
CA GLY A 669 -13.01 19.70 16.33
C GLY A 669 -11.92 18.79 15.76
N SER A 670 -11.18 19.21 14.73
CA SER A 670 -10.14 18.36 14.12
C SER A 670 -8.91 18.15 15.03
N ALA A 671 -8.25 17.00 14.87
CA ALA A 671 -7.01 16.69 15.59
C ALA A 671 -5.86 17.65 15.23
N LYS A 672 -5.78 18.08 13.97
CA LYS A 672 -4.74 19.00 13.50
C LYS A 672 -4.82 20.37 14.17
N VAL A 673 -6.04 20.84 14.49
CA VAL A 673 -6.23 22.10 15.24
C VAL A 673 -5.75 21.95 16.69
N LYS A 674 -5.95 20.78 17.31
CA LYS A 674 -5.41 20.48 18.66
C LYS A 674 -3.88 20.46 18.70
N GLU A 675 -3.28 19.87 17.67
CA GLU A 675 -1.82 19.88 17.48
C GLU A 675 -1.29 21.31 17.34
N ALA A 676 -1.90 22.13 16.46
CA ALA A 676 -1.50 23.51 16.25
C ALA A 676 -1.70 24.40 17.49
N ASP A 677 -2.78 24.21 18.23
CA ASP A 677 -3.03 24.92 19.50
C ASP A 677 -1.95 24.61 20.54
N SER A 678 -1.52 23.35 20.60
CA SER A 678 -0.46 22.91 21.51
C SER A 678 0.92 23.49 21.13
N ALA A 679 1.15 23.75 19.83
CA ALA A 679 2.41 24.27 19.32
C ALA A 679 2.55 25.79 19.46
N VAL A 680 1.53 26.55 19.07
CA VAL A 680 1.61 28.04 18.99
C VAL A 680 0.39 28.76 19.58
N GLY A 681 -0.62 28.03 20.05
CA GLY A 681 -1.93 28.58 20.40
C GLY A 681 -2.70 29.07 19.17
N VAL A 682 -3.93 28.64 18.99
CA VAL A 682 -4.77 29.07 17.86
C VAL A 682 -6.19 29.42 18.30
N ARG A 683 -6.88 30.22 17.49
CA ARG A 683 -8.30 30.52 17.66
C ARG A 683 -9.02 30.67 16.33
N TYR A 684 -10.30 30.32 16.33
CA TYR A 684 -11.16 30.55 15.18
C TYR A 684 -11.61 32.01 15.11
N LEU A 685 -11.89 32.48 13.89
CA LEU A 685 -12.54 33.76 13.62
C LEU A 685 -13.97 33.54 13.15
N SER A 686 -14.89 34.31 13.72
CA SER A 686 -16.26 34.40 13.23
C SER A 686 -16.30 34.97 11.81
N ILE A 687 -17.14 34.39 10.96
CA ILE A 687 -17.59 35.06 9.74
C ILE A 687 -18.54 36.23 10.08
N ASP A 688 -18.82 37.09 9.11
CA ASP A 688 -19.87 38.10 9.26
C ASP A 688 -21.24 37.40 9.19
N CYS A 689 -21.83 37.19 10.37
CA CYS A 689 -23.16 36.59 10.53
C CYS A 689 -24.27 37.64 10.68
N SER A 690 -24.02 38.91 10.32
CA SER A 690 -25.12 39.85 10.11
C SER A 690 -26.03 39.35 8.98
N PRO A 691 -27.31 39.77 8.93
CA PRO A 691 -28.21 39.42 7.82
C PRO A 691 -27.62 39.72 6.43
N GLN A 692 -26.77 40.76 6.33
CA GLN A 692 -26.08 41.11 5.10
C GLN A 692 -24.92 40.16 4.79
N GLY A 693 -24.12 39.81 5.80
CA GLY A 693 -23.03 38.83 5.67
C GLY A 693 -23.54 37.43 5.32
N GLU A 694 -24.62 36.98 5.94
CA GLU A 694 -25.30 35.73 5.59
C GLU A 694 -25.84 35.76 4.15
N LYS A 695 -26.47 36.87 3.75
CA LYS A 695 -26.94 37.04 2.37
C LYS A 695 -25.78 36.94 1.37
N ARG A 696 -24.64 37.57 1.66
CA ARG A 696 -23.44 37.46 0.81
C ARG A 696 -22.90 36.03 0.76
N LEU A 697 -22.80 35.34 1.90
CA LEU A 697 -22.36 33.94 1.97
C LEU A 697 -23.22 33.03 1.10
N ARG A 698 -24.55 33.07 1.29
CA ARG A 698 -25.51 32.22 0.57
C ARG A 698 -25.53 32.51 -0.93
N THR A 699 -25.32 33.78 -1.31
CA THR A 699 -25.23 34.17 -2.72
C THR A 699 -23.93 33.69 -3.35
N ALA A 700 -22.81 33.80 -2.63
CA ALA A 700 -21.50 33.40 -3.12
C ALA A 700 -21.38 31.89 -3.26
N VAL A 701 -21.82 31.13 -2.26
CA VAL A 701 -21.75 29.66 -2.23
C VAL A 701 -23.11 29.09 -1.82
N PRO A 702 -23.99 28.78 -2.80
CA PRO A 702 -25.28 28.17 -2.52
C PRO A 702 -25.12 26.83 -1.77
N GLY A 703 -25.82 26.69 -0.65
CA GLY A 703 -25.72 25.53 0.26
C GLY A 703 -24.92 25.81 1.54
N TYR A 704 -24.20 26.93 1.62
CA TYR A 704 -23.53 27.35 2.85
C TYR A 704 -24.44 28.21 3.72
N TYR A 705 -24.32 28.06 5.03
CA TYR A 705 -25.09 28.83 5.99
C TYR A 705 -24.30 29.06 7.29
N PRO A 706 -24.60 30.13 8.04
CA PRO A 706 -23.92 30.41 9.30
C PRO A 706 -24.40 29.47 10.40
N ARG A 707 -23.50 29.08 11.30
CA ARG A 707 -23.84 28.35 12.51
C ARG A 707 -23.04 28.83 13.71
N TRP A 708 -23.75 29.22 14.77
CA TRP A 708 -23.15 29.63 16.03
C TRP A 708 -22.70 28.43 16.86
N VAL A 709 -21.49 28.54 17.40
CA VAL A 709 -20.89 27.58 18.33
C VAL A 709 -20.45 28.32 19.58
N LYS A 710 -20.81 27.78 20.75
CA LYS A 710 -20.50 28.40 22.04
C LYS A 710 -19.01 28.31 22.38
N ALA A 711 -18.51 29.32 23.09
CA ALA A 711 -17.16 29.32 23.65
C ALA A 711 -16.87 28.02 24.42
N GLY A 712 -15.68 27.45 24.23
CA GLY A 712 -15.25 26.21 24.89
C GLY A 712 -15.77 24.90 24.26
N ALA A 713 -16.60 24.95 23.21
CA ALA A 713 -17.15 23.74 22.60
C ALA A 713 -16.10 22.86 21.88
N ALA A 714 -14.98 23.45 21.44
CA ALA A 714 -13.82 22.72 20.93
C ALA A 714 -12.54 23.58 21.03
N THR A 715 -11.38 22.93 20.86
CA THR A 715 -10.09 23.62 20.77
C THR A 715 -10.11 24.71 19.70
N GLY A 716 -9.63 25.91 20.05
CA GLY A 716 -9.67 27.09 19.21
C GLY A 716 -10.96 27.92 19.26
N VAL A 717 -12.05 27.43 19.87
CA VAL A 717 -13.29 28.22 20.06
C VAL A 717 -13.23 28.95 21.40
N VAL A 718 -12.53 30.09 21.43
CA VAL A 718 -12.25 30.85 22.66
C VAL A 718 -13.38 31.82 23.03
N GLU A 719 -14.25 32.15 22.09
CA GLU A 719 -15.45 32.98 22.26
C GLU A 719 -16.59 32.39 21.42
N ASP A 720 -17.82 32.87 21.60
CA ASP A 720 -18.94 32.47 20.75
C ASP A 720 -18.59 32.78 19.30
N THR A 721 -18.47 31.74 18.49
CA THR A 721 -17.91 31.83 17.14
C THR A 721 -18.94 31.40 16.11
N CYS A 722 -19.10 32.20 15.06
CA CYS A 722 -19.98 31.90 13.95
C CYS A 722 -19.20 31.23 12.80
N PHE A 723 -19.49 29.96 12.55
CA PHE A 723 -18.84 29.13 11.53
C PHE A 723 -19.63 29.13 10.21
N ILE A 724 -18.95 28.78 9.12
CA ILE A 724 -19.63 28.31 7.90
C ILE A 724 -19.99 26.84 8.12
N ALA A 725 -21.22 26.48 7.81
CA ALA A 725 -21.72 25.11 7.81
C ALA A 725 -22.25 24.71 6.42
N TYR A 726 -22.06 23.44 6.07
CA TYR A 726 -22.69 22.80 4.92
C TYR A 726 -22.90 21.32 5.18
N ASP A 727 -23.94 20.75 4.57
CA ASP A 727 -24.33 19.38 4.88
C ASP A 727 -23.47 18.32 4.19
N SER A 728 -23.36 17.20 4.90
CA SER A 728 -22.78 15.96 4.40
C SER A 728 -23.89 15.07 3.86
N TYR A 729 -23.67 14.46 2.70
CA TYR A 729 -24.61 13.57 2.05
C TYR A 729 -24.05 12.15 1.95
N LEU A 730 -24.92 11.19 2.25
CA LEU A 730 -24.73 9.81 1.82
C LEU A 730 -25.33 9.67 0.42
N VAL A 731 -24.48 9.43 -0.56
CA VAL A 731 -24.85 9.32 -1.98
C VAL A 731 -24.60 7.92 -2.52
N VAL A 732 -25.30 7.59 -3.60
CA VAL A 732 -25.19 6.33 -4.33
C VAL A 732 -25.24 6.59 -5.83
N ALA A 733 -24.79 5.62 -6.62
CA ALA A 733 -25.04 5.61 -8.06
C ALA A 733 -26.54 5.40 -8.35
N LYS A 734 -27.07 6.01 -9.41
CA LYS A 734 -28.44 5.79 -9.93
C LYS A 734 -28.70 4.32 -10.28
N SER A 735 -27.64 3.58 -10.61
CA SER A 735 -27.70 2.16 -10.99
C SER A 735 -27.56 1.19 -9.80
N LEU A 736 -27.34 1.68 -8.57
CA LEU A 736 -27.21 0.80 -7.42
C LEU A 736 -28.55 0.07 -7.18
N PRO A 737 -28.56 -1.27 -7.02
CA PRO A 737 -29.82 -2.00 -6.88
C PRO A 737 -30.67 -1.51 -5.70
N ASP A 738 -31.96 -1.29 -5.97
CA ASP A 738 -32.92 -0.78 -4.98
C ASP A 738 -32.87 -1.49 -3.61
N PRO A 739 -32.80 -2.84 -3.52
CA PRO A 739 -32.71 -3.53 -2.22
C PRO A 739 -31.48 -3.16 -1.40
N VAL A 740 -30.36 -2.84 -2.05
CA VAL A 740 -29.11 -2.46 -1.36
C VAL A 740 -29.24 -1.07 -0.75
N VAL A 741 -29.84 -0.13 -1.49
CA VAL A 741 -30.14 1.22 -1.00
C VAL A 741 -31.11 1.17 0.18
N GLU A 742 -32.21 0.43 0.03
CA GLU A 742 -33.24 0.28 1.07
C GLU A 742 -32.69 -0.39 2.34
N ALA A 743 -31.89 -1.46 2.22
CA ALA A 743 -31.28 -2.12 3.36
C ALA A 743 -30.27 -1.22 4.09
N GLY A 744 -29.45 -0.45 3.36
CA GLY A 744 -28.53 0.53 3.94
C GLY A 744 -29.26 1.65 4.68
N LEU A 745 -30.33 2.21 4.08
CA LEU A 745 -31.17 3.24 4.71
C LEU A 745 -31.92 2.72 5.92
N LYS A 746 -32.49 1.51 5.83
CA LYS A 746 -33.18 0.85 6.94
C LYS A 746 -32.24 0.67 8.13
N ALA A 747 -31.01 0.21 7.89
CA ALA A 747 -30.02 0.03 8.94
C ALA A 747 -29.71 1.34 9.67
N LEU A 748 -29.50 2.45 8.95
CA LEU A 748 -29.25 3.76 9.57
C LEU A 748 -30.49 4.31 10.27
N TRP A 749 -31.68 4.17 9.66
CA TRP A 749 -32.94 4.68 10.19
C TRP A 749 -33.35 4.00 11.50
N ASP A 750 -33.29 2.66 11.53
CA ASP A 750 -33.74 1.88 12.68
C ASP A 750 -32.74 1.95 13.85
N ASN A 751 -31.46 2.23 13.55
CA ASN A 751 -30.37 2.25 14.54
C ASN A 751 -29.77 3.64 14.76
N GLU A 752 -30.53 4.71 14.49
CA GLU A 752 -30.10 6.12 14.66
C GLU A 752 -29.43 6.37 16.02
N SER A 753 -29.99 5.83 17.11
CA SER A 753 -29.49 6.02 18.47
C SER A 753 -28.05 5.51 18.68
N GLN A 754 -27.57 4.59 17.83
CA GLN A 754 -26.20 4.07 17.88
C GLN A 754 -25.18 5.01 17.23
N LEU A 755 -25.62 5.96 16.40
CA LEU A 755 -24.72 6.86 15.66
C LEU A 755 -24.07 7.90 16.58
N GLY A 756 -24.86 8.57 17.42
CA GLY A 756 -24.42 9.66 18.28
C GLY A 756 -23.24 9.33 19.22
N PRO A 757 -23.20 8.15 19.87
CA PRO A 757 -22.07 7.73 20.70
C PRO A 757 -20.75 7.48 19.94
N ILE A 758 -20.79 7.21 18.63
CA ILE A 758 -19.59 6.88 17.84
C ILE A 758 -18.76 8.14 17.53
N HIS A 759 -19.43 9.22 17.14
CA HIS A 759 -18.75 10.48 16.81
C HIS A 759 -19.70 11.68 17.02
N PRO A 760 -19.23 12.85 17.51
CA PRO A 760 -20.10 14.00 17.76
C PRO A 760 -20.93 14.46 16.55
N MET A 761 -20.37 14.43 15.34
CA MET A 761 -21.13 14.77 14.11
C MET A 761 -22.24 13.77 13.80
N LEU A 762 -22.11 12.51 14.21
CA LEU A 762 -23.12 11.50 13.99
C LEU A 762 -24.40 11.72 14.83
N LYS A 763 -24.38 12.62 15.83
CA LYS A 763 -25.58 13.03 16.57
C LYS A 763 -26.62 13.77 15.71
N GLU A 764 -26.20 14.31 14.57
CA GLU A 764 -27.10 15.02 13.64
C GLU A 764 -27.43 14.21 12.38
N TRP A 765 -27.12 12.92 12.39
CA TRP A 765 -27.63 11.97 11.40
C TRP A 765 -28.95 11.40 11.89
N THR A 766 -29.97 12.25 11.93
CA THR A 766 -31.28 11.93 12.51
C THR A 766 -32.34 11.68 11.44
N ARG A 767 -33.42 10.97 11.82
CA ARG A 767 -34.61 10.78 10.96
C ARG A 767 -35.19 12.10 10.46
N ASP A 768 -35.29 13.10 11.33
CA ASP A 768 -35.85 14.42 11.01
C ASP A 768 -35.01 15.19 9.98
N ARG A 769 -33.72 14.86 9.84
CA ARG A 769 -32.80 15.49 8.89
C ARG A 769 -32.56 14.66 7.63
N ALA A 770 -33.02 13.41 7.59
CA ALA A 770 -32.74 12.47 6.50
C ALA A 770 -33.29 12.97 5.14
N VAL A 771 -34.42 13.68 5.18
CA VAL A 771 -35.07 14.32 4.02
C VAL A 771 -34.96 15.84 4.14
N GLY A 772 -34.47 16.51 3.10
CA GLY A 772 -34.34 17.96 3.03
C GLY A 772 -34.88 18.53 1.71
N THR A 773 -35.44 19.74 1.75
CA THR A 773 -35.93 20.47 0.56
C THR A 773 -34.88 21.43 -0.03
N ASP A 774 -33.75 21.60 0.67
CA ASP A 774 -32.58 22.42 0.32
C ASP A 774 -31.40 21.54 -0.14
N VAL A 775 -31.68 20.53 -0.97
CA VAL A 775 -30.66 19.60 -1.48
C VAL A 775 -30.11 19.98 -2.85
N THR A 776 -28.87 19.59 -3.13
CA THR A 776 -28.16 19.99 -4.36
C THR A 776 -28.25 19.00 -5.52
N LEU A 777 -28.75 17.79 -5.27
CA LEU A 777 -28.93 16.71 -6.25
C LEU A 777 -30.18 15.87 -5.90
N PRO A 778 -30.80 15.17 -6.88
CA PRO A 778 -32.02 14.41 -6.65
C PRO A 778 -31.79 13.14 -5.81
N TYR A 779 -32.80 12.74 -5.05
CA TYR A 779 -32.83 11.49 -4.30
C TYR A 779 -32.94 10.25 -5.20
N HIS A 780 -32.43 9.12 -4.71
CA HIS A 780 -32.58 7.81 -5.34
C HIS A 780 -34.05 7.35 -5.28
N SER A 781 -34.56 6.67 -6.31
CA SER A 781 -35.94 6.18 -6.35
C SER A 781 -36.28 5.30 -5.15
N ALA A 782 -35.37 4.41 -4.78
CA ALA A 782 -35.51 3.54 -3.61
C ALA A 782 -35.56 4.34 -2.29
N ALA A 783 -34.75 5.41 -2.16
CA ALA A 783 -34.78 6.28 -1.00
C ALA A 783 -36.13 7.02 -0.88
N ILE A 784 -36.67 7.51 -1.99
CA ILE A 784 -37.99 8.17 -2.02
C ILE A 784 -39.08 7.22 -1.55
N ARG A 785 -39.11 5.98 -2.05
CA ARG A 785 -40.09 4.97 -1.59
C ARG A 785 -39.93 4.71 -0.09
N PHE A 786 -38.70 4.46 0.35
CA PHE A 786 -38.37 4.23 1.76
C PHE A 786 -38.88 5.35 2.68
N TYR A 787 -38.70 6.62 2.30
CA TYR A 787 -39.17 7.77 3.07
C TYR A 787 -40.69 8.01 2.96
N LYS A 788 -41.32 7.74 1.81
CA LYS A 788 -42.78 7.81 1.65
C LYS A 788 -43.48 6.81 2.57
N GLU A 789 -42.99 5.57 2.64
CA GLU A 789 -43.51 4.52 3.54
C GLU A 789 -43.44 4.89 5.02
N ARG A 790 -42.48 5.75 5.39
CA ARG A 790 -42.23 6.20 6.77
C ARG A 790 -42.83 7.57 7.09
N GLY A 791 -43.58 8.16 6.15
CA GLY A 791 -44.21 9.47 6.33
C GLY A 791 -43.22 10.65 6.36
N ALA A 792 -41.96 10.46 5.97
CA ALA A 792 -40.92 11.48 6.00
C ALA A 792 -40.79 12.29 4.71
N TRP A 793 -41.44 11.85 3.62
CA TRP A 793 -41.40 12.52 2.32
C TRP A 793 -42.59 13.47 2.12
N THR A 794 -42.35 14.76 1.92
CA THR A 794 -43.40 15.78 1.80
C THR A 794 -43.72 16.15 0.34
N PRO A 795 -44.87 16.80 0.04
CA PRO A 795 -45.16 17.32 -1.29
C PRO A 795 -44.11 18.32 -1.80
N GLU A 796 -43.55 19.15 -0.92
CA GLU A 796 -42.47 20.08 -1.25
C GLU A 796 -41.20 19.35 -1.67
N ALA A 797 -40.87 18.22 -1.01
CA ALA A 797 -39.74 17.37 -1.40
C ALA A 797 -39.94 16.77 -2.80
N ASP A 798 -41.18 16.43 -3.17
CA ASP A 798 -41.52 15.94 -4.52
C ASP A 798 -41.33 17.04 -5.59
N GLN A 799 -41.72 18.29 -5.29
CA GLN A 799 -41.47 19.43 -6.18
C GLN A 799 -39.98 19.70 -6.37
N VAL A 800 -39.19 19.64 -5.30
CA VAL A 800 -37.73 19.81 -5.35
C VAL A 800 -37.08 18.69 -6.15
N GLN A 801 -37.52 17.45 -5.96
CA GLN A 801 -37.04 16.29 -6.71
C GLN A 801 -37.26 16.46 -8.21
N GLN A 802 -38.45 16.91 -8.64
CA GLN A 802 -38.76 17.16 -10.05
C GLN A 802 -37.96 18.32 -10.63
N LYS A 803 -37.65 19.34 -9.82
CA LYS A 803 -36.82 20.48 -10.26
C LYS A 803 -35.35 20.10 -10.46
N LEU A 804 -34.86 19.09 -9.75
CA LEU A 804 -33.46 18.65 -9.79
C LEU A 804 -33.19 17.56 -10.85
N LEU A 805 -34.20 16.82 -11.27
CA LEU A 805 -34.14 15.88 -12.41
C LEU A 805 -34.23 16.64 -13.73
#